data_AF-A0A8H7GZI4-F1
#
_entry.id   AF-A0A8H7GZI4-F1
#
_cell.length_a   1.000
_cell.length_b   1.000
_cell.length_c   1.000
_cell.angle_alpha   90.00
_cell.angle_beta   90.00
_cell.angle_gamma   90.00
#
_symmetry.space_group_name_H-M   'P 1'
#
loop_
_entity.id
_entity.type
_entity.pdbx_description
1 polymer ?
#
loop_
_entity_poly.entity_id
_entity_poly.type
_entity_poly.pdbx_seq_one_letter_code
_entity_poly.pdbx_strand_id
1 'polypeptide(L)'
;MEKLEALYQKELEEKVSRASASSLALAAPLSEEDTEENGDVKVADVSAPKKTVASLLSHNMRFQMLKCFLGNGLYWPSIYILSRYPFLAHLDHDVSVLMHRVLSAIIDPFHRKLSRFTDKELAVFQKSKPTTVPRTMNLVSHEENMASHLYCFKPTTKSHGNRSFTYFYSEWSRGLPALNSAHDLIIVSQQFLKFFGPSLAENTTNFIKLCEIVVASLREDKSDEQKEIWFTYFRNYLLPSVGFIKENPIPVDKAYEILSYFSVDDRFNLYGELHQVMAKSNPFVKIAYGKAEKATKDVLKRLSKENVEPMMRRLAKISLSNPLPCFLAILQQLESYDNLNTLVVDTAAYFNDYGWDNLTLAIMMRLSATGRSNRQANGLNERQWIQSLSKFVGKICQRYPQSIDLDTLIRFLVLSFHMNGNVDLIVLKEILGSMGGIQAITNLTQLQIEMINCGPSMQKIVYETIGDKRYEYRQSGTTLRDSLVKGGAVNELLILLCKINKDTLDSSAASHPKVMTTIRDEVDSVLHLLCTLLEFFGTDVSTLLPIDELIRGYNVPIAWAFEVWRRQLPIIGNDVVQSQILKELPSGYMRLLNLNLFVMFWQLSLYDLNYSSALYDSELAKLQSRVVNLKEEYSFARRDRSVLATTTEKLKSSISKTEFLASTIPPQKADHEKKSHEVDNYLIAQLTDLSAFGDTEAKDFVQLCILPRALHSSIDAVYSAQFVFKLHKLGIRATT
;
A
#
# COMPACT_ATOMS: atom_id res chain seq x y z
N MET A 1 48.67 8.77 11.72
CA MET A 1 47.23 8.76 11.98
C MET A 1 46.53 9.74 11.06
N GLU A 2 46.88 11.03 11.07
CA GLU A 2 46.31 12.04 10.14
C GLU A 2 46.41 11.65 8.66
N LYS A 3 47.57 11.14 8.22
CA LYS A 3 47.71 10.61 6.84
C LYS A 3 46.76 9.44 6.51
N LEU A 4 46.45 8.59 7.49
CA LEU A 4 45.49 7.49 7.31
C LEU A 4 44.06 7.98 7.32
N GLU A 5 43.76 8.99 8.14
CA GLU A 5 42.45 9.63 8.21
C GLU A 5 42.12 10.38 6.92
N ALA A 6 43.07 11.15 6.38
CA ALA A 6 42.91 11.84 5.10
C ALA A 6 42.72 10.86 3.93
N LEU A 7 43.45 9.73 3.94
CA LEU A 7 43.25 8.67 2.95
C LEU A 7 41.87 8.01 3.09
N TYR A 8 41.44 7.73 4.32
CA TYR A 8 40.12 7.17 4.59
C TYR A 8 38.99 8.10 4.15
N GLN A 9 39.07 9.40 4.46
CA GLN A 9 38.10 10.39 4.03
C GLN A 9 38.03 10.48 2.51
N LYS A 10 39.19 10.51 1.83
CA LYS A 10 39.25 10.48 0.37
C LYS A 10 38.61 9.22 -0.22
N GLU A 11 38.91 8.05 0.32
CA GLU A 11 38.28 6.79 -0.12
C GLU A 11 36.77 6.78 0.13
N LEU A 12 36.31 7.39 1.23
CA LEU A 12 34.89 7.49 1.56
C LEU A 12 34.17 8.42 0.58
N GLU A 13 34.74 9.58 0.26
CA GLU A 13 34.22 10.50 -0.75
C GLU A 13 34.17 9.87 -2.15
N GLU A 14 35.23 9.14 -2.54
CA GLU A 14 35.23 8.36 -3.78
C GLU A 14 34.15 7.28 -3.78
N LYS A 15 33.90 6.61 -2.65
CA LYS A 15 32.82 5.62 -2.53
C LYS A 15 31.44 6.27 -2.61
N VAL A 16 31.26 7.46 -2.02
CA VAL A 16 30.02 8.24 -2.11
C VAL A 16 29.73 8.63 -3.55
N SER A 17 30.72 9.16 -4.28
CA SER A 17 30.53 9.58 -5.68
C SER A 17 30.29 8.39 -6.62
N ARG A 18 30.99 7.27 -6.41
CA ARG A 18 30.78 6.04 -7.19
C ARG A 18 29.48 5.32 -6.88
N ALA A 19 28.90 5.51 -5.68
CA ALA A 19 27.67 4.83 -5.28
C ALA A 19 26.50 5.17 -6.21
N SER A 20 26.40 6.43 -6.67
CA SER A 20 25.36 6.89 -7.59
C SER A 20 25.74 6.76 -9.07
N ALA A 21 27.03 6.67 -9.40
CA ALA A 21 27.50 6.66 -10.78
C ALA A 21 27.40 5.27 -11.44
N SER A 22 26.96 5.21 -12.70
CA SER A 22 26.97 3.95 -13.48
C SER A 22 28.40 3.51 -13.75
N SER A 23 28.67 2.21 -13.61
CA SER A 23 30.02 1.65 -13.84
C SER A 23 30.47 1.84 -15.30
N LEU A 24 29.51 1.93 -16.22
CA LEU A 24 29.74 2.17 -17.65
C LEU A 24 30.03 3.66 -17.95
N ALA A 25 29.47 4.58 -17.15
CA ALA A 25 29.77 6.01 -17.27
C ALA A 25 31.12 6.39 -16.65
N LEU A 26 31.66 5.53 -15.78
CA LEU A 26 33.00 5.65 -15.19
C LEU A 26 34.10 5.05 -16.07
N ALA A 27 33.72 4.20 -17.03
CA ALA A 27 34.64 3.74 -18.08
C ALA A 27 34.73 4.86 -19.12
N ALA A 28 35.88 5.56 -19.16
CA ALA A 28 36.17 6.45 -20.27
C ALA A 28 36.14 5.65 -21.59
N PRO A 29 35.65 6.22 -22.70
CA PRO A 29 35.74 5.54 -23.98
C PRO A 29 37.22 5.32 -24.30
N LEU A 30 37.61 4.06 -24.52
CA LEU A 30 38.89 3.75 -25.15
C LEU A 30 38.83 4.34 -26.56
N SER A 31 39.60 5.39 -26.81
CA SER A 31 39.83 5.88 -28.17
C SER A 31 40.58 4.80 -28.95
N GLU A 32 39.87 4.17 -29.89
CA GLU A 32 40.48 3.41 -30.98
C GLU A 32 41.11 4.40 -31.96
N GLU A 33 42.35 4.80 -31.71
CA GLU A 33 43.19 5.41 -32.75
C GLU A 33 44.54 4.70 -32.74
N ASP A 34 44.76 3.91 -33.79
CA ASP A 34 46.03 3.33 -34.18
C ASP A 34 47.02 4.42 -34.62
N THR A 35 48.28 4.24 -34.22
CA THR A 35 49.54 4.67 -34.88
C THR A 35 49.63 6.05 -35.53
N GLU A 36 50.46 6.93 -34.97
CA GLU A 36 51.56 7.61 -35.69
C GLU A 36 52.58 8.24 -34.71
N GLU A 37 53.85 8.18 -35.09
CA GLU A 37 55.03 8.55 -34.30
C GLU A 37 55.29 10.06 -34.19
N ASN A 38 56.08 10.40 -33.15
CA ASN A 38 56.93 11.58 -32.94
C ASN A 38 56.36 12.83 -32.25
N GLY A 39 56.93 13.11 -31.06
CA GLY A 39 57.12 14.47 -30.56
C GLY A 39 56.85 14.66 -29.07
N ASP A 40 57.92 14.73 -28.27
CA ASP A 40 57.98 15.17 -26.87
C ASP A 40 57.36 14.28 -25.77
N VAL A 41 58.19 13.32 -25.35
CA VAL A 41 58.10 12.71 -24.02
C VAL A 41 58.45 13.77 -22.96
N LYS A 42 57.45 14.53 -22.51
CA LYS A 42 57.46 15.03 -21.14
C LYS A 42 57.26 13.82 -20.23
N VAL A 43 58.37 13.31 -19.70
CA VAL A 43 58.37 12.38 -18.57
C VAL A 43 57.66 13.08 -17.41
N ALA A 44 56.34 12.86 -17.31
CA ALA A 44 55.62 13.10 -16.08
C ALA A 44 56.23 12.16 -15.04
N ASP A 45 56.81 12.76 -14.00
CA ASP A 45 57.34 12.08 -12.84
C ASP A 45 56.49 10.86 -12.49
N VAL A 46 57.12 9.69 -12.54
CA VAL A 46 56.63 8.47 -11.93
C VAL A 46 56.58 8.74 -10.43
N SER A 47 55.47 9.33 -9.98
CA SER A 47 55.17 9.51 -8.58
C SER A 47 55.23 8.14 -7.91
N ALA A 48 56.09 8.03 -6.91
CA ALA A 48 56.37 6.89 -6.05
C ALA A 48 55.20 5.89 -5.88
N PRO A 49 55.48 4.58 -5.69
CA PRO A 49 54.44 3.58 -5.48
C PRO A 49 53.52 4.04 -4.34
N LYS A 50 52.23 4.23 -4.66
CA LYS A 50 51.20 4.56 -3.65
C LYS A 50 51.29 3.49 -2.57
N LYS A 51 51.84 3.84 -1.39
CA LYS A 51 51.83 2.96 -0.22
C LYS A 51 50.39 2.55 0.03
N THR A 52 50.06 1.30 -0.28
CA THR A 52 48.70 0.76 -0.12
C THR A 52 48.30 0.87 1.36
N VAL A 53 47.05 1.19 1.65
CA VAL A 53 46.52 1.34 3.01
C VAL A 53 46.88 0.14 3.90
N ALA A 54 46.88 -1.07 3.32
CA ALA A 54 47.32 -2.30 3.98
C ALA A 54 48.77 -2.25 4.51
N SER A 55 49.71 -1.66 3.75
CA SER A 55 51.11 -1.50 4.16
C SER A 55 51.28 -0.48 5.29
N LEU A 56 50.41 0.55 5.33
CA LEU A 56 50.42 1.56 6.39
C LEU A 56 49.73 1.05 7.67
N LEU A 57 48.79 0.11 7.55
CA LEU A 57 48.09 -0.52 8.69
C LEU A 57 48.94 -1.56 9.41
N SER A 58 49.74 -2.36 8.67
CA SER A 58 50.58 -3.40 9.28
C SER A 58 51.65 -2.81 10.20
N HIS A 59 52.21 -1.64 9.86
CA HIS A 59 53.25 -0.98 10.64
C HIS A 59 52.72 -0.05 11.75
N ASN A 60 51.42 0.21 11.79
CA ASN A 60 50.85 1.16 12.75
C ASN A 60 50.57 0.48 14.10
N MET A 61 51.44 0.73 15.08
CA MET A 61 51.34 0.15 16.43
C MET A 61 50.00 0.45 17.12
N ARG A 62 49.40 1.64 16.91
CA ARG A 62 48.12 1.99 17.55
C ARG A 62 46.97 1.12 17.03
N PHE A 63 47.00 0.79 15.74
CA PHE A 63 46.02 -0.10 15.12
C PHE A 63 46.23 -1.55 15.56
N GLN A 64 47.48 -2.02 15.64
CA GLN A 64 47.78 -3.36 16.16
C GLN A 64 47.40 -3.51 17.64
N MET A 65 47.65 -2.48 18.45
CA MET A 65 47.20 -2.43 19.85
C MET A 65 45.67 -2.52 19.95
N LEU A 66 44.93 -1.81 19.10
CA LEU A 66 43.47 -1.90 19.06
C LEU A 66 43.00 -3.34 18.80
N LYS A 67 43.60 -4.05 17.82
CA LYS A 67 43.28 -5.46 17.56
C LYS A 67 43.58 -6.36 18.77
N CYS A 68 44.74 -6.17 19.40
CA CYS A 68 45.11 -6.93 20.60
C CYS A 68 44.18 -6.65 21.78
N PHE A 69 43.80 -5.40 22.01
CA PHE A 69 42.91 -5.01 23.11
C PHE A 69 41.51 -5.56 22.92
N LEU A 70 40.94 -5.44 21.71
CA LEU A 70 39.63 -6.05 21.40
C LEU A 70 39.68 -7.59 21.45
N GLY A 71 40.78 -8.21 21.00
CA GLY A 71 40.98 -9.65 21.06
C GLY A 71 41.02 -10.23 22.48
N ASN A 72 41.64 -9.49 23.41
CA ASN A 72 41.75 -9.87 24.82
C ASN A 72 40.62 -9.33 25.71
N GLY A 73 39.63 -8.62 25.15
CA GLY A 73 38.48 -8.09 25.90
C GLY A 73 38.77 -6.87 26.77
N LEU A 74 39.84 -6.10 26.47
CA LEU A 74 40.16 -4.87 27.19
C LEU A 74 39.24 -3.72 26.72
N TYR A 75 38.12 -3.54 27.42
CA TYR A 75 37.05 -2.61 27.05
C TYR A 75 37.50 -1.13 27.01
N TRP A 76 37.96 -0.60 28.15
CA TRP A 76 38.30 0.83 28.29
C TRP A 76 39.46 1.28 27.38
N PRO A 77 40.59 0.55 27.28
CA PRO A 77 41.67 0.93 26.37
C PRO A 77 41.24 0.93 24.90
N SER A 78 40.37 -0.01 24.50
CA SER A 78 39.83 -0.06 23.15
C SER A 78 38.94 1.15 22.84
N ILE A 79 38.05 1.52 23.77
CA ILE A 79 37.17 2.69 23.63
C ILE A 79 37.98 3.98 23.61
N TYR A 80 39.02 4.10 24.41
CA TYR A 80 39.89 5.28 24.40
C TYR A 80 40.51 5.50 23.02
N ILE A 81 41.05 4.43 22.39
CA ILE A 81 41.61 4.50 21.04
C ILE A 81 40.54 4.88 20.01
N LEU A 82 39.35 4.24 20.07
CA LEU A 82 38.24 4.51 19.15
C LEU A 82 37.67 5.93 19.31
N SER A 83 37.62 6.45 20.53
CA SER A 83 37.15 7.82 20.80
C SER A 83 38.07 8.88 20.19
N ARG A 84 39.38 8.62 20.18
CA ARG A 84 40.37 9.51 19.56
C ARG A 84 40.47 9.33 18.06
N TYR A 85 40.24 8.12 17.55
CA TYR A 85 40.34 7.78 16.13
C TYR A 85 39.17 6.91 15.65
N PRO A 86 37.96 7.47 15.48
CA PRO A 86 36.75 6.70 15.18
C PRO A 86 36.82 5.93 13.85
N PHE A 87 37.50 6.48 12.84
CA PHE A 87 37.63 5.90 11.51
C PHE A 87 38.31 4.51 11.50
N LEU A 88 39.07 4.17 12.55
CA LEU A 88 39.71 2.86 12.69
C LEU A 88 38.71 1.69 12.74
N ALA A 89 37.48 1.93 13.19
CA ALA A 89 36.44 0.90 13.26
C ALA A 89 36.01 0.39 11.87
N HIS A 90 36.18 1.19 10.83
CA HIS A 90 35.68 0.90 9.46
C HIS A 90 36.79 0.60 8.46
N LEU A 91 38.06 0.63 8.87
CA LEU A 91 39.21 0.43 7.99
C LEU A 91 39.50 -1.04 7.69
N ASP A 92 39.24 -1.94 8.64
CA ASP A 92 39.58 -3.36 8.52
C ASP A 92 38.46 -4.25 9.06
N HIS A 93 38.18 -5.33 8.32
CA HIS A 93 37.15 -6.29 8.64
C HIS A 93 37.46 -7.05 9.94
N ASP A 94 38.74 -7.34 10.23
CA ASP A 94 39.11 -8.01 11.48
C ASP A 94 38.67 -7.20 12.72
N VAL A 95 38.77 -5.87 12.68
CA VAL A 95 38.36 -5.00 13.79
C VAL A 95 36.85 -5.08 14.01
N SER A 96 36.07 -5.02 12.92
CA SER A 96 34.61 -5.22 12.96
C SER A 96 34.23 -6.55 13.63
N VAL A 97 34.85 -7.66 13.23
CA VAL A 97 34.57 -8.99 13.80
C VAL A 97 34.93 -9.05 15.29
N LEU A 98 36.06 -8.45 15.70
CA LEU A 98 36.46 -8.38 17.10
C LEU A 98 35.50 -7.51 17.94
N MET A 99 35.07 -6.36 17.41
CA MET A 99 34.07 -5.52 18.06
C MET A 99 32.75 -6.27 18.26
N HIS A 100 32.30 -7.02 17.25
CA HIS A 100 31.13 -7.88 17.35
C HIS A 100 31.30 -9.01 18.38
N ARG A 101 32.49 -9.60 18.50
CA ARG A 101 32.77 -10.62 19.53
C ARG A 101 32.64 -10.03 20.94
N VAL A 102 33.17 -8.84 21.18
CA VAL A 102 33.02 -8.11 22.45
C VAL A 102 31.54 -7.80 22.72
N LEU A 103 30.82 -7.31 21.70
CA LEU A 103 29.40 -6.99 21.80
C LEU A 103 28.55 -8.23 22.14
N SER A 104 28.80 -9.38 21.49
CA SER A 104 28.11 -10.64 21.81
C SER A 104 28.32 -11.03 23.27
N ALA A 105 29.54 -10.93 23.79
CA ALA A 105 29.81 -11.28 25.19
C ALA A 105 29.10 -10.35 26.20
N ILE A 106 28.88 -9.09 25.85
CA ILE A 106 28.13 -8.12 26.68
C ILE A 106 26.62 -8.43 26.65
N ILE A 107 26.08 -8.77 25.48
CA ILE A 107 24.64 -8.91 25.25
C ILE A 107 24.11 -10.30 25.61
N ASP A 108 24.87 -11.36 25.34
CA ASP A 108 24.43 -12.74 25.48
C ASP A 108 23.89 -13.11 26.87
N PRO A 109 24.50 -12.67 28.00
CA PRO A 109 23.99 -13.00 29.33
C PRO A 109 22.57 -12.49 29.58
N PHE A 110 22.24 -11.30 29.08
CA PHE A 110 20.91 -10.71 29.23
C PHE A 110 19.94 -11.29 28.21
N HIS A 111 20.37 -11.45 26.95
CA HIS A 111 19.54 -12.05 25.89
C HIS A 111 19.09 -13.48 26.23
N ARG A 112 19.95 -14.28 26.87
CA ARG A 112 19.56 -15.64 27.32
C ARG A 112 18.43 -15.64 28.36
N LYS A 113 18.31 -14.61 29.19
CA LYS A 113 17.17 -14.47 30.12
C LYS A 113 15.85 -14.22 29.39
N LEU A 114 15.92 -13.61 28.21
CA LEU A 114 14.77 -13.35 27.33
C LEU A 114 14.43 -14.54 26.41
N SER A 115 15.37 -15.47 26.24
CA SER A 115 15.19 -16.65 25.40
C SER A 115 14.09 -17.56 25.97
N ARG A 116 13.26 -18.10 25.08
CA ARG A 116 12.19 -19.05 25.44
C ARG A 116 12.71 -20.39 25.93
N PHE A 117 13.94 -20.75 25.57
CA PHE A 117 14.56 -22.02 25.94
C PHE A 117 15.46 -21.84 27.16
N THR A 118 15.38 -22.77 28.10
CA THR A 118 16.33 -22.84 29.22
C THR A 118 17.72 -23.28 28.75
N ASP A 119 18.77 -22.87 29.48
CA ASP A 119 20.15 -23.26 29.16
C ASP A 119 20.33 -24.79 29.07
N LYS A 120 19.55 -25.55 29.87
CA LYS A 120 19.56 -27.01 29.83
C LYS A 120 18.97 -27.55 28.52
N GLU A 121 17.85 -27.00 28.06
CA GLU A 121 17.24 -27.39 26.78
C GLU A 121 18.11 -27.02 25.59
N LEU A 122 18.71 -25.82 25.61
CA LEU A 122 19.69 -25.39 24.62
C LEU A 122 20.90 -26.33 24.55
N ALA A 123 21.43 -26.76 25.71
CA ALA A 123 22.51 -27.72 25.77
C ALA A 123 22.10 -29.09 25.19
N VAL A 124 20.86 -29.52 25.38
CA VAL A 124 20.32 -30.74 24.77
C VAL A 124 20.20 -30.59 23.25
N PHE A 125 19.70 -29.46 22.75
CA PHE A 125 19.59 -29.21 21.30
C PHE A 125 20.96 -29.09 20.60
N GLN A 126 21.98 -28.62 21.32
CA GLN A 126 23.34 -28.47 20.80
C GLN A 126 24.18 -29.75 20.91
N LYS A 127 23.69 -30.79 21.61
CA LYS A 127 24.40 -32.07 21.72
C LYS A 127 24.39 -32.77 20.36
N SER A 128 25.59 -33.13 19.87
CA SER A 128 25.74 -33.87 18.62
C SER A 128 25.09 -35.25 18.74
N LYS A 129 24.40 -35.69 17.67
CA LYS A 129 23.86 -37.05 17.61
C LYS A 129 25.03 -38.05 17.53
N PRO A 130 24.99 -39.15 18.29
CA PRO A 130 26.02 -40.18 18.22
C PRO A 130 25.96 -40.90 16.86
N THR A 131 27.11 -41.36 16.38
CA THR A 131 27.21 -42.09 15.12
C THR A 131 26.81 -43.55 15.34
N THR A 132 25.90 -44.07 14.52
CA THR A 132 25.48 -45.48 14.56
C THR A 132 26.47 -46.35 13.81
N VAL A 133 27.12 -47.27 14.51
CA VAL A 133 28.06 -48.24 13.93
C VAL A 133 27.43 -49.63 14.02
N PRO A 134 27.20 -50.33 12.88
CA PRO A 134 26.72 -51.70 12.89
C PRO A 134 27.81 -52.64 13.41
N ARG A 135 27.43 -53.52 14.33
CA ARG A 135 28.26 -54.61 14.84
C ARG A 135 27.76 -55.95 14.31
N THR A 136 28.55 -56.99 14.52
CA THR A 136 28.18 -58.37 14.18
C THR A 136 26.86 -58.76 14.86
N MET A 137 26.11 -59.69 14.24
CA MET A 137 24.78 -60.16 14.71
C MET A 137 23.65 -59.11 14.68
N ASN A 138 23.62 -58.20 13.69
CA ASN A 138 22.56 -57.17 13.55
C ASN A 138 22.39 -56.25 14.77
N LEU A 139 23.45 -56.09 15.57
CA LEU A 139 23.46 -55.19 16.73
C LEU A 139 23.94 -53.80 16.28
N VAL A 140 23.27 -52.74 16.73
CA VAL A 140 23.69 -51.35 16.48
C VAL A 140 24.31 -50.79 17.74
N SER A 141 25.54 -50.25 17.63
CA SER A 141 26.20 -49.49 18.69
C SER A 141 26.22 -48.01 18.36
N HIS A 142 26.13 -47.16 19.38
CA HIS A 142 26.23 -45.71 19.25
C HIS A 142 27.58 -45.24 19.78
N GLU A 143 28.39 -44.62 18.94
CA GLU A 143 29.70 -44.05 19.32
C GLU A 143 29.62 -42.52 19.30
N GLU A 144 30.25 -41.87 20.29
CA GLU A 144 30.31 -40.41 20.35
C GLU A 144 31.37 -39.86 19.38
N ASN A 145 31.09 -38.73 18.73
CA ASN A 145 32.04 -38.09 17.83
C ASN A 145 33.19 -37.46 18.64
N MET A 146 34.38 -38.06 18.56
CA MET A 146 35.59 -37.53 19.20
C MET A 146 36.09 -36.28 18.47
N ALA A 147 35.92 -35.11 19.08
CA ALA A 147 36.51 -33.86 18.61
C ALA A 147 37.86 -33.62 19.30
N SER A 148 38.90 -33.36 18.51
CA SER A 148 40.18 -32.83 19.00
C SER A 148 40.03 -31.36 19.37
N HIS A 149 40.39 -31.00 20.60
CA HIS A 149 40.35 -29.62 21.11
C HIS A 149 41.73 -28.98 20.97
N LEU A 150 41.84 -27.93 20.16
CA LEU A 150 43.09 -27.21 19.87
C LEU A 150 43.00 -25.76 20.35
N TYR A 151 44.10 -25.24 20.91
CA TYR A 151 44.21 -23.83 21.27
C TYR A 151 44.66 -22.97 20.08
N CYS A 152 44.06 -21.79 19.91
CA CYS A 152 44.39 -20.86 18.83
C CYS A 152 44.71 -19.44 19.34
N PHE A 153 45.61 -18.76 18.63
CA PHE A 153 45.97 -17.35 18.89
C PHE A 153 45.04 -16.35 18.20
N LYS A 154 44.25 -16.78 17.21
CA LYS A 154 43.24 -15.93 16.56
C LYS A 154 41.88 -16.17 17.23
N PRO A 155 41.28 -15.17 17.89
CA PRO A 155 40.06 -15.34 18.67
C PRO A 155 38.80 -15.66 17.84
N THR A 156 38.85 -15.46 16.53
CA THR A 156 37.69 -15.58 15.62
C THR A 156 37.71 -16.88 14.81
N THR A 157 38.64 -17.79 15.07
CA THR A 157 38.76 -19.08 14.38
C THR A 157 37.56 -19.98 14.73
N LYS A 158 36.83 -20.45 13.72
CA LYS A 158 35.70 -21.37 13.89
C LYS A 158 36.18 -22.83 13.89
N SER A 159 35.51 -23.68 14.66
CA SER A 159 35.68 -25.14 14.64
C SER A 159 35.35 -25.72 13.26
N HIS A 160 36.14 -26.68 12.79
CA HIS A 160 35.96 -27.32 11.48
C HIS A 160 36.30 -28.81 11.53
N GLY A 161 35.43 -29.65 10.96
CA GLY A 161 35.56 -31.11 11.01
C GLY A 161 35.59 -31.63 12.44
N ASN A 162 36.53 -32.53 12.74
CA ASN A 162 36.76 -33.05 14.10
C ASN A 162 37.70 -32.16 14.94
N ARG A 163 37.97 -30.92 14.53
CA ARG A 163 38.82 -29.98 15.27
C ARG A 163 37.98 -28.84 15.82
N SER A 164 37.97 -28.70 17.15
CA SER A 164 37.40 -27.54 17.81
C SER A 164 38.53 -26.59 18.23
N PHE A 165 38.40 -25.32 17.88
CA PHE A 165 39.40 -24.30 18.20
C PHE A 165 38.90 -23.47 19.37
N THR A 166 39.71 -23.40 20.43
CA THR A 166 39.45 -22.56 21.60
C THR A 166 40.51 -21.47 21.67
N TYR A 167 40.10 -20.22 21.87
CA TYR A 167 41.05 -19.13 22.04
C TYR A 167 41.90 -19.38 23.29
N PHE A 168 43.22 -19.18 23.21
CA PHE A 168 44.15 -19.54 24.29
C PHE A 168 43.85 -18.82 25.62
N TYR A 169 43.32 -17.59 25.57
CA TYR A 169 42.93 -16.84 26.75
C TYR A 169 41.43 -16.97 27.01
N SER A 170 41.06 -17.84 27.94
CA SER A 170 39.67 -18.18 28.27
C SER A 170 38.93 -17.09 29.04
N GLU A 171 39.61 -16.36 29.94
CA GLU A 171 39.01 -15.34 30.83
C GLU A 171 38.85 -13.94 30.21
N TRP A 172 38.91 -13.83 28.88
CA TRP A 172 38.85 -12.54 28.17
C TRP A 172 37.54 -11.75 28.41
N SER A 173 36.45 -12.41 28.79
CA SER A 173 35.15 -11.77 29.02
C SER A 173 34.96 -11.18 30.42
N ARG A 174 35.85 -11.47 31.39
CA ARG A 174 35.66 -11.13 32.80
C ARG A 174 35.63 -9.62 33.09
N GLY A 175 36.31 -8.82 32.28
CA GLY A 175 36.40 -7.35 32.43
C GLY A 175 35.37 -6.57 31.62
N LEU A 176 34.40 -7.23 30.98
CA LEU A 176 33.39 -6.58 30.15
C LEU A 176 32.20 -6.11 31.00
N PRO A 177 31.51 -5.01 30.60
CA PRO A 177 30.28 -4.61 31.26
C PRO A 177 29.20 -5.67 31.04
N ALA A 178 28.50 -6.05 32.11
CA ALA A 178 27.37 -6.97 32.05
C ALA A 178 26.05 -6.18 32.05
N LEU A 179 25.12 -6.57 31.18
CA LEU A 179 23.78 -5.98 31.14
C LEU A 179 22.88 -6.63 32.21
N ASN A 180 22.42 -5.84 33.18
CA ASN A 180 21.45 -6.28 34.18
C ASN A 180 20.02 -5.84 33.84
N SER A 181 19.90 -4.65 33.24
CA SER A 181 18.65 -4.07 32.75
C SER A 181 18.77 -3.67 31.27
N ALA A 182 17.63 -3.54 30.59
CA ALA A 182 17.58 -2.98 29.23
C ALA A 182 18.14 -1.55 29.17
N HIS A 183 18.03 -0.76 30.26
CA HIS A 183 18.60 0.59 30.33
C HIS A 183 20.13 0.61 30.28
N ASP A 184 20.79 -0.44 30.78
CA ASP A 184 22.26 -0.56 30.70
C ASP A 184 22.73 -0.64 29.24
N LEU A 185 21.88 -1.15 28.35
CA LEU A 185 22.17 -1.21 26.92
C LEU A 185 22.33 0.19 26.33
N ILE A 186 21.56 1.17 26.79
CA ILE A 186 21.66 2.56 26.32
C ILE A 186 23.05 3.11 26.64
N ILE A 187 23.54 2.89 27.85
CA ILE A 187 24.87 3.32 28.31
C ILE A 187 25.96 2.65 27.47
N VAL A 188 25.88 1.32 27.32
CA VAL A 188 26.84 0.56 26.49
C VAL A 188 26.81 1.04 25.03
N SER A 189 25.65 1.39 24.50
CA SER A 189 25.52 1.86 23.12
C SER A 189 26.09 3.26 22.92
N GLN A 190 25.92 4.17 23.88
CA GLN A 190 26.56 5.49 23.88
C GLN A 190 28.09 5.39 23.98
N GLN A 191 28.60 4.39 24.71
CA GLN A 191 30.04 4.18 24.88
C GLN A 191 30.67 3.45 23.70
N PHE A 192 30.01 2.42 23.16
CA PHE A 192 30.61 1.46 22.23
C PHE A 192 29.87 1.36 20.89
N LEU A 193 28.54 1.27 20.89
CA LEU A 193 27.76 1.04 19.65
C LEU A 193 27.87 2.21 18.65
N LYS A 194 28.08 3.44 19.15
CA LYS A 194 28.32 4.64 18.29
C LYS A 194 29.46 4.48 17.28
N PHE A 195 30.41 3.57 17.51
CA PHE A 195 31.55 3.34 16.61
C PHE A 195 31.28 2.27 15.55
N PHE A 196 30.18 1.52 15.62
CA PHE A 196 29.89 0.45 14.65
C PHE A 196 29.39 1.00 13.31
N GLY A 197 28.55 2.03 13.32
CA GLY A 197 27.96 2.58 12.09
C GLY A 197 27.41 1.46 11.17
N PRO A 198 27.86 1.34 9.91
CA PRO A 198 27.38 0.33 8.98
C PRO A 198 27.86 -1.10 9.32
N SER A 199 28.93 -1.25 10.11
CA SER A 199 29.49 -2.58 10.41
C SER A 199 28.55 -3.41 11.26
N LEU A 200 27.64 -2.78 12.01
CA LEU A 200 26.65 -3.48 12.82
C LEU A 200 25.81 -4.49 12.01
N ALA A 201 25.56 -4.19 10.73
CA ALA A 201 24.79 -5.03 9.82
C ALA A 201 25.56 -6.26 9.30
N GLU A 202 26.89 -6.31 9.47
CA GLU A 202 27.70 -7.47 9.04
C GLU A 202 27.39 -8.71 9.87
N ASN A 203 27.12 -8.54 11.17
CA ASN A 203 26.71 -9.62 12.06
C ASN A 203 25.21 -9.53 12.38
N THR A 204 24.42 -10.24 11.58
CA THR A 204 22.96 -10.31 11.71
C THR A 204 22.50 -10.84 13.07
N THR A 205 23.26 -11.73 13.71
CA THR A 205 22.89 -12.32 15.00
C THR A 205 22.90 -11.27 16.11
N ASN A 206 23.95 -10.44 16.17
CA ASN A 206 24.02 -9.36 17.16
C ASN A 206 22.96 -8.29 16.91
N PHE A 207 22.69 -7.97 15.65
CA PHE A 207 21.62 -7.04 15.29
C PHE A 207 20.25 -7.55 15.76
N ILE A 208 19.92 -8.82 15.50
CA ILE A 208 18.65 -9.43 15.95
C ILE A 208 18.55 -9.40 17.47
N LYS A 209 19.60 -9.79 18.20
CA LYS A 209 19.62 -9.77 19.67
C LYS A 209 19.36 -8.37 20.23
N LEU A 210 19.97 -7.34 19.64
CA LEU A 210 19.70 -5.94 20.01
C LEU A 210 18.23 -5.60 19.81
N CYS A 211 17.66 -5.94 18.66
CA CYS A 211 16.24 -5.68 18.40
C CYS A 211 15.33 -6.40 19.38
N GLU A 212 15.61 -7.68 19.69
CA GLU A 212 14.81 -8.47 20.63
C GLU A 212 14.85 -7.92 22.06
N ILE A 213 15.99 -7.36 22.49
CA ILE A 213 16.10 -6.69 23.79
C ILE A 213 15.24 -5.42 23.83
N VAL A 214 15.28 -4.61 22.76
CA VAL A 214 14.46 -3.40 22.66
C VAL A 214 12.98 -3.77 22.68
N VAL A 215 12.57 -4.78 21.90
CA VAL A 215 11.18 -5.25 21.86
C VAL A 215 10.74 -5.83 23.21
N ALA A 216 11.60 -6.57 23.92
CA ALA A 216 11.27 -7.08 25.25
C ALA A 216 10.99 -5.94 26.23
N SER A 217 11.83 -4.91 26.22
CA SER A 217 11.65 -3.70 27.04
C SER A 217 10.33 -2.98 26.72
N LEU A 218 10.03 -2.77 25.44
CA LEU A 218 8.77 -2.14 24.97
C LEU A 218 7.51 -2.96 25.28
N ARG A 219 7.65 -4.28 25.51
CA ARG A 219 6.54 -5.16 25.89
C ARG A 219 6.26 -5.11 27.38
N GLU A 220 7.30 -5.00 28.21
CA GLU A 220 7.19 -4.94 29.65
C GLU A 220 6.58 -3.61 30.12
N ASP A 221 7.00 -2.50 29.52
CA ASP A 221 6.54 -1.16 29.90
C ASP A 221 6.12 -0.35 28.66
N LYS A 222 4.88 0.13 28.71
CA LYS A 222 4.22 0.88 27.63
C LYS A 222 4.18 2.38 27.88
N SER A 223 4.90 2.88 28.89
CA SER A 223 5.03 4.31 29.18
C SER A 223 5.57 5.08 27.97
N ASP A 224 4.97 6.24 27.69
CA ASP A 224 5.35 7.06 26.54
C ASP A 224 6.78 7.61 26.66
N GLU A 225 7.27 7.86 27.89
CA GLU A 225 8.67 8.26 28.14
C GLU A 225 9.66 7.18 27.67
N GLN A 226 9.38 5.91 27.96
CA GLN A 226 10.25 4.82 27.53
C GLN A 226 10.17 4.59 26.03
N LYS A 227 8.99 4.74 25.42
CA LYS A 227 8.86 4.70 23.97
C LYS A 227 9.75 5.76 23.32
N GLU A 228 9.75 6.99 23.82
CA GLU A 228 10.59 8.07 23.27
C GLU A 228 12.09 7.78 23.39
N ILE A 229 12.52 7.22 24.51
CA ILE A 229 13.91 6.78 24.72
C ILE A 229 14.30 5.71 23.69
N TRP A 230 13.48 4.67 23.52
CA TRP A 230 13.74 3.59 22.55
C TRP A 230 13.61 4.05 21.10
N PHE A 231 12.73 5.00 20.81
CA PHE A 231 12.61 5.65 19.50
C PHE A 231 13.92 6.38 19.15
N THR A 232 14.43 7.18 20.08
CA THR A 232 15.70 7.90 19.95
C THR A 232 16.88 6.93 19.79
N TYR A 233 16.87 5.83 20.56
CA TYR A 233 17.86 4.76 20.43
C TYR A 233 17.83 4.13 19.04
N PHE A 234 16.64 3.74 18.55
CA PHE A 234 16.46 3.13 17.24
C PHE A 234 16.92 4.06 16.11
N ARG A 235 16.48 5.33 16.15
CA ARG A 235 16.83 6.39 15.19
C ARG A 235 18.35 6.59 15.06
N ASN A 236 19.07 6.59 16.18
CA ASN A 236 20.50 6.91 16.18
C ASN A 236 21.42 5.71 15.92
N TYR A 237 21.06 4.51 16.39
CA TYR A 237 21.97 3.36 16.39
C TYR A 237 21.56 2.22 15.44
N LEU A 238 20.27 1.92 15.31
CA LEU A 238 19.82 0.75 14.55
C LEU A 238 19.44 1.14 13.11
N LEU A 239 18.64 2.19 12.94
CA LEU A 239 18.13 2.62 11.64
C LEU A 239 19.24 2.89 10.59
N PRO A 240 20.35 3.59 10.91
CA PRO A 240 21.40 3.84 9.93
C PRO A 240 22.08 2.56 9.43
N SER A 241 22.06 1.49 10.22
CA SER A 241 22.66 0.21 9.89
C SER A 241 21.73 -0.68 9.07
N VAL A 242 20.40 -0.50 9.14
CA VAL A 242 19.42 -1.32 8.41
C VAL A 242 19.71 -1.35 6.91
N GLY A 243 20.06 -0.21 6.33
CA GLY A 243 20.38 -0.09 4.90
C GLY A 243 21.58 -0.92 4.42
N PHE A 244 22.38 -1.48 5.33
CA PHE A 244 23.56 -2.30 5.02
C PHE A 244 23.32 -3.80 5.18
N ILE A 245 22.15 -4.23 5.66
CA ILE A 245 21.80 -5.64 5.81
C ILE A 245 21.76 -6.29 4.42
N LYS A 246 22.49 -7.39 4.24
CA LYS A 246 22.61 -8.11 2.96
C LYS A 246 21.52 -9.16 2.81
N GLU A 247 20.63 -8.98 1.84
CA GLU A 247 19.64 -9.96 1.32
C GLU A 247 18.98 -10.88 2.36
N ASN A 248 18.73 -10.40 3.58
CA ASN A 248 18.16 -11.18 4.67
C ASN A 248 16.96 -10.44 5.26
N PRO A 249 15.73 -10.99 5.17
CA PRO A 249 14.53 -10.32 5.67
C PRO A 249 14.45 -10.32 7.21
N ILE A 250 14.93 -11.38 7.87
CA ILE A 250 14.71 -11.59 9.32
C ILE A 250 15.21 -10.41 10.18
N PRO A 251 16.44 -9.89 9.99
CA PRO A 251 16.90 -8.75 10.78
C PRO A 251 16.09 -7.48 10.51
N VAL A 252 15.65 -7.27 9.26
CA VAL A 252 14.82 -6.11 8.88
C VAL A 252 13.45 -6.22 9.53
N ASP A 253 12.82 -7.38 9.49
CA ASP A 253 11.51 -7.61 10.09
C ASP A 253 11.57 -7.41 11.61
N LYS A 254 12.69 -7.80 12.25
CA LYS A 254 12.94 -7.51 13.67
C LYS A 254 13.17 -6.03 13.97
N ALA A 255 13.80 -5.29 13.06
CA ALA A 255 13.88 -3.83 13.18
C ALA A 255 12.50 -3.18 13.00
N TYR A 256 11.68 -3.68 12.08
CA TYR A 256 10.33 -3.18 11.85
C TYR A 256 9.37 -3.53 13.00
N GLU A 257 9.57 -4.67 13.68
CA GLU A 257 8.83 -5.01 14.89
C GLU A 257 8.96 -3.91 15.95
N ILE A 258 10.12 -3.25 16.08
CA ILE A 258 10.30 -2.08 16.97
C ILE A 258 9.44 -0.91 16.47
N LEU A 259 9.47 -0.63 15.17
CA LEU A 259 8.71 0.47 14.57
C LEU A 259 7.19 0.29 14.74
N SER A 260 6.70 -0.95 14.75
CA SER A 260 5.27 -1.25 14.92
C SER A 260 4.66 -0.79 16.26
N TYR A 261 5.48 -0.51 17.28
CA TYR A 261 5.01 0.05 18.56
C TYR A 261 4.76 1.57 18.51
N PHE A 262 5.21 2.25 17.45
CA PHE A 262 5.07 3.69 17.28
C PHE A 262 3.92 4.05 16.33
N SER A 263 3.39 5.26 16.50
CA SER A 263 2.33 5.78 15.65
C SER A 263 2.79 5.91 14.19
N VAL A 264 1.85 5.88 13.24
CA VAL A 264 2.15 6.06 11.82
C VAL A 264 2.86 7.40 11.58
N ASP A 265 2.42 8.45 12.28
CA ASP A 265 2.97 9.80 12.18
C ASP A 265 4.45 9.83 12.58
N ASP A 266 4.83 9.18 13.68
CA ASP A 266 6.23 9.08 14.13
C ASP A 266 7.10 8.30 13.15
N ARG A 267 6.58 7.18 12.62
CA ARG A 267 7.30 6.38 11.61
C ARG A 267 7.54 7.18 10.34
N PHE A 268 6.53 7.90 9.86
CA PHE A 268 6.62 8.68 8.62
C PHE A 268 7.55 9.88 8.78
N ASN A 269 7.52 10.54 9.94
CA ASN A 269 8.49 11.57 10.30
C ASN A 269 9.93 11.04 10.28
N LEU A 270 10.16 9.85 10.85
CA LEU A 270 11.47 9.20 10.86
C LEU A 270 11.96 8.86 9.45
N TYR A 271 11.10 8.31 8.59
CA TYR A 271 11.44 8.01 7.20
C TYR A 271 11.71 9.28 6.38
N GLY A 272 10.92 10.34 6.60
CA GLY A 272 11.12 11.65 5.99
C GLY A 272 12.46 12.26 6.38
N GLU A 273 12.82 12.21 7.66
CA GLU A 273 14.12 12.64 8.16
C GLU A 273 15.27 11.82 7.55
N LEU A 274 15.11 10.50 7.50
CA LEU A 274 16.10 9.59 6.93
C LEU A 274 16.43 9.98 5.49
N HIS A 275 15.41 10.32 4.69
CA HIS A 275 15.58 10.74 3.30
C HIS A 275 16.11 12.17 3.14
N GLN A 276 15.56 13.14 3.87
CA GLN A 276 15.87 14.55 3.64
C GLN A 276 17.15 15.01 4.34
N VAL A 277 17.42 14.48 5.54
CA VAL A 277 18.51 14.89 6.42
C VAL A 277 19.62 13.85 6.41
N MET A 278 19.33 12.62 6.88
CA MET A 278 20.37 11.61 7.14
C MET A 278 21.06 11.13 5.86
N ALA A 279 20.33 10.98 4.75
CA ALA A 279 20.91 10.61 3.46
C ALA A 279 21.84 11.69 2.88
N LYS A 280 21.78 12.93 3.37
CA LYS A 280 22.68 14.03 2.97
C LYS A 280 23.83 14.21 3.96
N SER A 281 23.55 14.12 5.26
CA SER A 281 24.53 14.39 6.32
C SER A 281 25.44 13.21 6.63
N ASN A 282 24.94 11.97 6.58
CA ASN A 282 25.69 10.77 6.91
C ASN A 282 26.24 10.10 5.63
N PRO A 283 27.59 10.05 5.42
CA PRO A 283 28.18 9.46 4.23
C PRO A 283 27.81 7.99 4.02
N PHE A 284 27.62 7.22 5.09
CA PHE A 284 27.26 5.80 5.00
C PHE A 284 25.84 5.63 4.45
N VAL A 285 24.86 6.31 5.05
CA VAL A 285 23.47 6.26 4.57
C VAL A 285 23.38 6.71 3.12
N LYS A 286 24.11 7.78 2.75
CA LYS A 286 24.22 8.26 1.37
C LYS A 286 24.73 7.19 0.39
N ILE A 287 25.76 6.43 0.77
CA ILE A 287 26.28 5.32 -0.04
C ILE A 287 25.22 4.21 -0.20
N ALA A 288 24.53 3.83 0.87
CA ALA A 288 23.51 2.78 0.83
C ALA A 288 22.34 3.19 -0.08
N TYR A 289 21.86 4.42 0.06
CA TYR A 289 20.78 4.99 -0.75
C TYR A 289 21.16 5.07 -2.23
N GLY A 290 22.35 5.61 -2.54
CA GLY A 290 22.82 5.71 -3.93
C GLY A 290 22.97 4.35 -4.60
N LYS A 291 23.47 3.33 -3.88
CA LYS A 291 23.56 1.95 -4.37
C LYS A 291 22.18 1.35 -4.63
N ALA A 292 21.23 1.53 -3.71
CA ALA A 292 19.87 1.02 -3.85
C ALA A 292 19.14 1.67 -5.03
N GLU A 293 19.24 2.99 -5.17
CA GLU A 293 18.64 3.75 -6.27
C GLU A 293 19.21 3.30 -7.63
N LYS A 294 20.53 3.18 -7.75
CA LYS A 294 21.20 2.70 -8.96
C LYS A 294 20.76 1.27 -9.30
N ALA A 295 20.81 0.35 -8.34
CA ALA A 295 20.41 -1.04 -8.55
C ALA A 295 18.95 -1.15 -8.98
N THR A 296 18.07 -0.32 -8.40
CA THR A 296 16.65 -0.25 -8.78
C THR A 296 16.49 0.22 -10.22
N LYS A 297 17.15 1.30 -10.62
CA LYS A 297 17.14 1.80 -12.00
C LYS A 297 17.68 0.76 -13.00
N ASP A 298 18.72 0.03 -12.63
CA ASP A 298 19.30 -1.03 -13.48
C ASP A 298 18.35 -2.23 -13.65
N VAL A 299 17.58 -2.59 -12.62
CA VAL A 299 16.53 -3.62 -12.70
C VAL A 299 15.37 -3.14 -13.58
N LEU A 300 14.88 -1.92 -13.36
CA LEU A 300 13.75 -1.35 -14.12
C LEU A 300 14.04 -1.22 -15.62
N LYS A 301 15.28 -0.87 -16.01
CA LYS A 301 15.70 -0.82 -17.42
C LYS A 301 15.63 -2.17 -18.14
N ARG A 302 15.67 -3.28 -17.38
CA ARG A 302 15.67 -4.64 -17.92
C ARG A 302 14.32 -5.33 -17.74
N LEU A 303 13.36 -4.70 -17.07
CA LEU A 303 12.07 -5.29 -16.77
C LEU A 303 11.23 -5.43 -18.04
N SER A 304 10.84 -6.66 -18.38
CA SER A 304 9.99 -7.02 -19.52
C SER A 304 8.97 -8.08 -19.11
N LYS A 305 7.99 -8.34 -19.99
CA LYS A 305 6.97 -9.38 -19.76
C LYS A 305 7.54 -10.80 -19.69
N GLU A 306 8.74 -11.03 -20.23
CA GLU A 306 9.36 -12.37 -20.27
C GLU A 306 10.19 -12.67 -19.03
N ASN A 307 10.72 -11.64 -18.36
CA ASN A 307 11.64 -11.78 -17.24
C ASN A 307 11.10 -11.21 -15.93
N VAL A 308 9.76 -11.12 -15.81
CA VAL A 308 9.08 -10.53 -14.65
C VAL A 308 9.57 -11.19 -13.36
N GLU A 309 9.38 -12.49 -13.19
CA GLU A 309 9.71 -13.23 -11.96
C GLU A 309 11.13 -12.99 -11.39
N PRO A 310 12.23 -13.21 -12.17
CA PRO A 310 13.57 -12.99 -11.64
C PRO A 310 13.84 -11.51 -11.33
N MET A 311 13.25 -10.57 -12.10
CA MET A 311 13.36 -9.14 -11.82
C MET A 311 12.57 -8.76 -10.56
N MET A 312 11.40 -9.35 -10.32
CA MET A 312 10.61 -9.13 -9.09
C MET A 312 11.41 -9.51 -7.85
N ARG A 313 12.04 -10.69 -7.85
CA ARG A 313 12.84 -11.16 -6.71
C ARG A 313 14.04 -10.25 -6.44
N ARG A 314 14.66 -9.72 -7.50
CA ARG A 314 15.75 -8.74 -7.37
C ARG A 314 15.26 -7.42 -6.79
N LEU A 315 14.15 -6.91 -7.29
CA LEU A 315 13.55 -5.66 -6.80
C LEU A 315 13.13 -5.77 -5.33
N ALA A 316 12.49 -6.88 -4.97
CA ALA A 316 12.10 -7.19 -3.60
C ALA A 316 13.33 -7.20 -2.67
N LYS A 317 14.41 -7.89 -3.04
CA LYS A 317 15.66 -7.91 -2.27
C LYS A 317 16.27 -6.52 -2.04
N ILE A 318 16.17 -5.62 -3.02
CA ILE A 318 16.65 -4.24 -2.88
C ILE A 318 15.74 -3.47 -1.90
N SER A 319 14.41 -3.64 -2.02
CA SER A 319 13.44 -2.97 -1.17
C SER A 319 13.48 -3.39 0.31
N LEU A 320 13.96 -4.61 0.62
CA LEU A 320 14.06 -5.09 2.01
C LEU A 320 14.85 -4.12 2.90
N SER A 321 16.10 -3.82 2.53
CA SER A 321 16.99 -3.02 3.38
C SER A 321 16.83 -1.52 3.15
N ASN A 322 16.53 -1.09 1.91
CA ASN A 322 16.41 0.33 1.55
C ASN A 322 15.12 0.56 0.72
N PRO A 323 13.94 0.50 1.34
CA PRO A 323 12.67 0.60 0.63
C PRO A 323 12.42 1.98 0.02
N LEU A 324 12.60 3.06 0.78
CA LEU A 324 12.27 4.41 0.33
C LEU A 324 12.99 4.85 -0.97
N PRO A 325 14.34 4.76 -1.10
CA PRO A 325 15.01 5.10 -2.36
C PRO A 325 14.62 4.16 -3.51
N CYS A 326 14.31 2.90 -3.22
CA CYS A 326 13.80 1.94 -4.20
C CYS A 326 12.42 2.39 -4.74
N PHE A 327 11.46 2.66 -3.86
CA PHE A 327 10.11 3.06 -4.26
C PHE A 327 10.06 4.42 -4.93
N LEU A 328 10.85 5.40 -4.49
CA LEU A 328 10.92 6.69 -5.18
C LEU A 328 11.44 6.55 -6.61
N ALA A 329 12.43 5.67 -6.85
CA ALA A 329 12.93 5.38 -8.20
C ALA A 329 11.92 4.61 -9.06
N ILE A 330 11.19 3.65 -8.45
CA ILE A 330 10.09 2.93 -9.12
C ILE A 330 8.99 3.91 -9.54
N LEU A 331 8.46 4.70 -8.59
CA LEU A 331 7.37 5.64 -8.84
C LEU A 331 7.76 6.69 -9.90
N GLN A 332 9.00 7.19 -9.87
CA GLN A 332 9.50 8.09 -10.90
C GLN A 332 9.44 7.46 -12.31
N GLN A 333 9.76 6.17 -12.43
CA GLN A 333 9.67 5.48 -13.72
C GLN A 333 8.22 5.23 -14.13
N LEU A 334 7.34 4.86 -13.18
CA LEU A 334 5.91 4.65 -13.42
C LEU A 334 5.18 5.92 -13.85
N GLU A 335 5.58 7.08 -13.33
CA GLU A 335 5.07 8.39 -13.76
C GLU A 335 5.31 8.68 -15.25
N SER A 336 6.32 8.05 -15.85
CA SER A 336 6.62 8.21 -17.28
C SER A 336 6.08 7.07 -18.16
N TYR A 337 5.83 5.88 -17.59
CA TYR A 337 5.57 4.65 -18.37
C TYR A 337 4.45 3.80 -17.75
N ASP A 338 3.21 3.97 -18.23
CA ASP A 338 2.01 3.24 -17.76
C ASP A 338 2.11 1.72 -17.92
N ASN A 339 2.85 1.25 -18.93
CA ASN A 339 2.98 -0.19 -19.24
C ASN A 339 3.69 -0.98 -18.12
N LEU A 340 4.45 -0.31 -17.26
CA LEU A 340 5.14 -0.91 -16.13
C LEU A 340 4.23 -1.11 -14.92
N ASN A 341 3.07 -0.44 -14.85
CA ASN A 341 2.19 -0.48 -13.68
C ASN A 341 1.79 -1.91 -13.30
N THR A 342 1.35 -2.74 -14.25
CA THR A 342 0.95 -4.12 -13.95
C THR A 342 2.12 -4.97 -13.48
N LEU A 343 3.29 -4.78 -14.09
CA LEU A 343 4.49 -5.55 -13.75
C LEU A 343 4.97 -5.23 -12.34
N VAL A 344 4.96 -3.96 -11.95
CA VAL A 344 5.37 -3.54 -10.60
C VAL A 344 4.34 -3.99 -9.55
N VAL A 345 3.04 -3.93 -9.85
CA VAL A 345 2.01 -4.45 -8.94
C VAL A 345 2.20 -5.96 -8.68
N ASP A 346 2.58 -6.74 -9.68
CA ASP A 346 2.91 -8.16 -9.49
C ASP A 346 4.17 -8.34 -8.61
N THR A 347 5.15 -7.44 -8.72
CA THR A 347 6.38 -7.50 -7.89
C THR A 347 6.12 -7.25 -6.41
N ALA A 348 5.06 -6.52 -6.08
CA ALA A 348 4.77 -6.12 -4.72
C ALA A 348 4.40 -7.28 -3.79
N ALA A 349 4.04 -8.44 -4.36
CA ALA A 349 3.80 -9.68 -3.60
C ALA A 349 4.97 -10.09 -2.69
N TYR A 350 6.19 -9.66 -3.00
CA TYR A 350 7.41 -10.00 -2.24
C TYR A 350 7.90 -8.89 -1.30
N PHE A 351 7.16 -7.79 -1.15
CA PHE A 351 7.52 -6.74 -0.19
C PHE A 351 7.18 -7.18 1.23
N ASN A 352 8.08 -6.87 2.18
CA ASN A 352 7.82 -7.05 3.61
C ASN A 352 7.05 -5.86 4.17
N ASP A 353 6.63 -5.95 5.44
CA ASP A 353 5.82 -4.92 6.09
C ASP A 353 6.52 -3.55 6.12
N TYR A 354 7.84 -3.54 6.34
CA TYR A 354 8.65 -2.32 6.24
C TYR A 354 8.60 -1.69 4.84
N GLY A 355 8.60 -2.52 3.80
CA GLY A 355 8.41 -2.10 2.43
C GLY A 355 7.03 -1.48 2.17
N TRP A 356 5.96 -2.10 2.66
CA TRP A 356 4.59 -1.59 2.51
C TRP A 356 4.37 -0.23 3.20
N ASP A 357 4.89 -0.08 4.42
CA ASP A 357 4.83 1.19 5.18
C ASP A 357 5.56 2.32 4.42
N ASN A 358 6.76 2.03 3.89
CA ASN A 358 7.54 2.98 3.08
C ASN A 358 6.94 3.25 1.69
N LEU A 359 6.27 2.28 1.07
CA LEU A 359 5.59 2.48 -0.21
C LEU A 359 4.46 3.51 -0.06
N THR A 360 3.69 3.42 1.02
CA THR A 360 2.60 4.36 1.34
C THR A 360 3.15 5.78 1.47
N LEU A 361 4.22 5.97 2.25
CA LEU A 361 4.90 7.26 2.36
C LEU A 361 5.46 7.73 1.02
N ALA A 362 6.09 6.84 0.24
CA ALA A 362 6.67 7.20 -1.05
C ALA A 362 5.59 7.73 -2.03
N ILE A 363 4.41 7.12 -2.05
CA ILE A 363 3.25 7.60 -2.82
C ILE A 363 2.86 9.01 -2.36
N MET A 364 2.69 9.23 -1.06
CA MET A 364 2.34 10.54 -0.50
C MET A 364 3.39 11.61 -0.84
N MET A 365 4.68 11.30 -0.71
CA MET A 365 5.77 12.22 -1.07
C MET A 365 5.76 12.61 -2.55
N ARG A 366 5.34 11.71 -3.46
CA ARG A 366 5.24 12.02 -4.90
C ARG A 366 4.00 12.85 -5.21
N LEU A 367 2.88 12.60 -4.52
CA LEU A 367 1.64 13.39 -4.66
C LEU A 367 1.78 14.80 -4.10
N SER A 368 2.47 14.97 -2.97
CA SER A 368 2.66 16.26 -2.29
C SER A 368 3.87 17.08 -2.78
N ALA A 369 4.54 16.66 -3.86
CA ALA A 369 5.76 17.31 -4.33
C ALA A 369 5.50 18.72 -4.91
N THR A 370 6.06 19.73 -4.26
CA THR A 370 5.93 21.15 -4.65
C THR A 370 6.56 21.46 -6.01
N GLY A 371 5.95 22.34 -6.78
CA GLY A 371 6.51 22.85 -8.05
C GLY A 371 6.10 22.07 -9.31
N ARG A 372 5.24 21.05 -9.17
CA ARG A 372 4.65 20.35 -10.32
C ARG A 372 3.23 20.89 -10.55
N SER A 373 2.95 21.40 -11.75
CA SER A 373 1.55 21.65 -12.10
C SER A 373 0.90 20.32 -12.50
N ASN A 374 -0.32 20.12 -12.02
CA ASN A 374 -1.07 18.87 -12.21
C ASN A 374 -1.85 18.88 -13.51
N ARG A 375 -2.14 20.09 -14.01
CA ARG A 375 -2.81 20.34 -15.29
C ARG A 375 -1.83 20.82 -16.34
N GLN A 376 -2.17 20.54 -17.59
CA GLN A 376 -1.49 21.09 -18.76
C GLN A 376 -1.72 22.60 -18.85
N ALA A 377 -0.90 23.31 -19.64
CA ALA A 377 -1.04 24.75 -19.84
C ALA A 377 -2.44 25.15 -20.38
N ASN A 378 -3.09 24.22 -21.08
CA ASN A 378 -4.43 24.38 -21.63
C ASN A 378 -5.55 24.27 -20.57
N GLY A 379 -5.23 23.89 -19.34
CA GLY A 379 -6.17 23.78 -18.21
C GLY A 379 -7.19 22.63 -18.28
N LEU A 380 -7.40 22.05 -19.46
CA LEU A 380 -8.41 20.99 -19.72
C LEU A 380 -7.96 19.61 -19.27
N ASN A 381 -6.76 19.19 -19.69
CA ASN A 381 -6.28 17.84 -19.42
C ASN A 381 -5.28 17.85 -18.26
N GLU A 382 -5.30 16.77 -17.50
CA GLU A 382 -4.27 16.47 -16.52
C GLU A 382 -2.97 16.08 -17.24
N ARG A 383 -1.87 16.14 -16.50
CA ARG A 383 -0.59 15.66 -17.01
C ARG A 383 -0.50 14.14 -16.92
N GLN A 384 0.22 13.53 -17.87
CA GLN A 384 0.39 12.07 -17.92
C GLN A 384 0.85 11.49 -16.57
N TRP A 385 1.83 12.12 -15.92
CA TRP A 385 2.43 11.59 -14.69
C TRP A 385 1.43 11.35 -13.55
N ILE A 386 0.44 12.24 -13.36
CA ILE A 386 -0.55 12.09 -12.29
C ILE A 386 -1.58 11.02 -12.66
N GLN A 387 -1.92 10.89 -13.94
CA GLN A 387 -2.78 9.82 -14.43
C GLN A 387 -2.13 8.44 -14.26
N SER A 388 -0.86 8.32 -14.64
CA SER A 388 -0.07 7.08 -14.51
C SER A 388 0.06 6.67 -13.04
N LEU A 389 0.37 7.64 -12.17
CA LEU A 389 0.52 7.42 -10.73
C LEU A 389 -0.82 7.03 -10.09
N SER A 390 -1.92 7.72 -10.40
CA SER A 390 -3.24 7.43 -9.86
C SER A 390 -3.72 6.02 -10.26
N LYS A 391 -3.52 5.62 -11.53
CA LYS A 391 -3.80 4.24 -11.99
C LYS A 391 -2.97 3.20 -11.25
N PHE A 392 -1.71 3.51 -10.93
CA PHE A 392 -0.86 2.61 -10.13
C PHE A 392 -1.39 2.49 -8.70
N VAL A 393 -1.73 3.61 -8.05
CA VAL A 393 -2.31 3.65 -6.70
C VAL A 393 -3.63 2.85 -6.65
N GLY A 394 -4.53 3.05 -7.63
CA GLY A 394 -5.77 2.27 -7.71
C GLY A 394 -5.52 0.77 -7.81
N LYS A 395 -4.59 0.34 -8.67
CA LYS A 395 -4.26 -1.09 -8.86
C LYS A 395 -3.55 -1.72 -7.67
N ILE A 396 -2.64 -1.00 -7.01
CA ILE A 396 -1.92 -1.56 -5.85
C ILE A 396 -2.88 -1.73 -4.67
N CYS A 397 -3.77 -0.76 -4.41
CA CYS A 397 -4.78 -0.86 -3.38
C CYS A 397 -5.80 -1.97 -3.67
N GLN A 398 -6.18 -2.16 -4.94
CA GLN A 398 -7.05 -3.26 -5.35
C GLN A 398 -6.40 -4.63 -5.11
N ARG A 399 -5.13 -4.79 -5.46
CA ARG A 399 -4.45 -6.09 -5.43
C ARG A 399 -4.04 -6.51 -4.01
N TYR A 400 -3.62 -5.56 -3.18
CA TYR A 400 -3.13 -5.81 -1.81
C TYR A 400 -3.85 -4.94 -0.77
N PRO A 401 -5.18 -5.06 -0.63
CA PRO A 401 -5.98 -4.19 0.24
C PRO A 401 -5.65 -4.32 1.73
N GLN A 402 -5.06 -5.46 2.16
CA GLN A 402 -4.68 -5.70 3.55
C GLN A 402 -3.25 -5.29 3.88
N SER A 403 -2.39 -5.09 2.88
CA SER A 403 -0.96 -4.81 3.09
C SER A 403 -0.64 -3.33 3.01
N ILE A 404 -1.34 -2.58 2.15
CA ILE A 404 -1.18 -1.13 2.05
C ILE A 404 -1.97 -0.41 3.15
N ASP A 405 -1.40 0.64 3.72
CA ASP A 405 -2.09 1.47 4.71
C ASP A 405 -3.05 2.44 4.02
N LEU A 406 -4.26 1.92 3.74
CA LEU A 406 -5.33 2.66 3.10
C LEU A 406 -5.90 3.77 3.98
N ASP A 407 -5.93 3.58 5.30
CA ASP A 407 -6.44 4.55 6.27
C ASP A 407 -5.64 5.86 6.16
N THR A 408 -4.31 5.75 6.12
CA THR A 408 -3.42 6.91 5.98
C THR A 408 -3.54 7.58 4.60
N LEU A 409 -3.69 6.81 3.51
CA LEU A 409 -3.91 7.38 2.18
C LEU A 409 -5.24 8.14 2.09
N ILE A 410 -6.34 7.60 2.63
CA ILE A 410 -7.63 8.28 2.64
C ILE A 410 -7.56 9.54 3.48
N ARG A 411 -6.95 9.48 4.68
CA ARG A 411 -6.76 10.66 5.53
C ARG A 411 -5.95 11.75 4.81
N PHE A 412 -4.91 11.37 4.07
CA PHE A 412 -4.14 12.30 3.25
C PHE A 412 -5.02 12.98 2.19
N LEU A 413 -5.86 12.22 1.47
CA LEU A 413 -6.76 12.77 0.45
C LEU A 413 -7.78 13.73 1.07
N VAL A 414 -8.41 13.36 2.18
CA VAL A 414 -9.37 14.22 2.92
C VAL A 414 -8.71 15.54 3.33
N LEU A 415 -7.53 15.49 3.94
CA LEU A 415 -6.77 16.67 4.34
C LEU A 415 -6.42 17.55 3.13
N SER A 416 -6.10 16.94 1.98
CA SER A 416 -5.80 17.70 0.77
C SER A 416 -7.05 18.39 0.19
N PHE A 417 -8.22 17.75 0.24
CA PHE A 417 -9.48 18.37 -0.17
C PHE A 417 -9.87 19.56 0.72
N HIS A 418 -9.59 19.52 2.02
CA HIS A 418 -9.74 20.68 2.90
C HIS A 418 -8.87 21.87 2.50
N MET A 419 -7.72 21.62 1.88
CA MET A 419 -6.79 22.64 1.38
C MET A 419 -7.11 23.09 -0.06
N ASN A 420 -8.30 22.77 -0.59
CA ASN A 420 -8.75 23.01 -1.97
C ASN A 420 -7.86 22.35 -3.05
N GLY A 421 -7.27 21.19 -2.74
CA GLY A 421 -6.48 20.41 -3.70
C GLY A 421 -7.33 19.70 -4.75
N ASN A 422 -7.41 20.23 -5.97
CA ASN A 422 -8.12 19.56 -7.09
C ASN A 422 -7.37 18.33 -7.66
N VAL A 423 -6.14 18.09 -7.22
CA VAL A 423 -5.21 17.09 -7.77
C VAL A 423 -5.56 15.69 -7.30
N ASP A 424 -6.09 15.60 -6.08
CA ASP A 424 -6.35 14.36 -5.38
C ASP A 424 -7.67 13.71 -5.82
N LEU A 425 -8.46 14.42 -6.63
CA LEU A 425 -9.72 13.92 -7.17
C LEU A 425 -9.51 12.71 -8.09
N ILE A 426 -8.50 12.75 -8.95
CA ILE A 426 -8.19 11.59 -9.82
C ILE A 426 -7.66 10.41 -9.02
N VAL A 427 -6.88 10.65 -7.97
CA VAL A 427 -6.39 9.59 -7.09
C VAL A 427 -7.57 8.91 -6.39
N LEU A 428 -8.50 9.69 -5.84
CA LEU A 428 -9.72 9.17 -5.23
C LEU A 428 -10.58 8.41 -6.25
N LYS A 429 -10.75 8.95 -7.46
CA LYS A 429 -11.49 8.29 -8.56
C LYS A 429 -10.91 6.92 -8.88
N GLU A 430 -9.59 6.83 -9.05
CA GLU A 430 -8.90 5.58 -9.38
C GLU A 430 -8.93 4.57 -8.24
N ILE A 431 -8.85 5.02 -6.97
CA ILE A 431 -9.02 4.16 -5.79
C ILE A 431 -10.45 3.59 -5.74
N LEU A 432 -11.48 4.44 -5.83
CA LEU A 432 -12.89 4.01 -5.80
C LEU A 432 -13.21 3.07 -6.96
N GLY A 433 -12.81 3.42 -8.18
CA GLY A 433 -13.06 2.63 -9.38
C GLY A 433 -12.30 1.30 -9.39
N SER A 434 -10.99 1.31 -9.08
CA SER A 434 -10.17 0.09 -9.13
C SER A 434 -10.49 -0.86 -7.99
N MET A 435 -10.58 -0.38 -6.75
CA MET A 435 -10.86 -1.23 -5.58
C MET A 435 -12.30 -1.72 -5.56
N GLY A 436 -13.25 -0.87 -5.93
CA GLY A 436 -14.66 -1.20 -6.04
C GLY A 436 -14.99 -2.03 -7.28
N GLY A 437 -14.14 -2.02 -8.31
CA GLY A 437 -14.41 -2.64 -9.61
C GLY A 437 -15.54 -1.97 -10.38
N ILE A 438 -15.87 -0.72 -10.02
CA ILE A 438 -17.01 0.02 -10.54
C ILE A 438 -16.56 0.81 -11.77
N GLN A 439 -17.22 0.58 -12.90
CA GLN A 439 -16.99 1.35 -14.12
C GLN A 439 -18.01 2.48 -14.25
N ALA A 440 -17.57 3.61 -14.82
CA ALA A 440 -18.47 4.72 -15.10
C ALA A 440 -19.49 4.29 -16.18
N ILE A 441 -20.78 4.40 -15.85
CA ILE A 441 -21.87 4.02 -16.73
C ILE A 441 -22.05 5.13 -17.78
N THR A 442 -21.37 5.00 -18.91
CA THR A 442 -21.50 5.91 -20.05
C THR A 442 -22.00 5.15 -21.27
N ASN A 443 -22.98 5.71 -21.99
CA ASN A 443 -23.53 5.17 -23.24
C ASN A 443 -24.18 3.78 -23.16
N LEU A 444 -25.07 3.56 -22.18
CA LEU A 444 -25.90 2.35 -22.16
C LEU A 444 -26.98 2.40 -23.25
N THR A 445 -27.26 1.25 -23.84
CA THR A 445 -28.46 1.06 -24.66
C THR A 445 -29.72 1.01 -23.79
N GLN A 446 -30.87 1.35 -24.37
CA GLN A 446 -32.15 1.32 -23.66
C GLN A 446 -32.43 -0.03 -22.98
N LEU A 447 -32.16 -1.14 -23.67
CA LEU A 447 -32.31 -2.49 -23.12
C LEU A 447 -31.36 -2.76 -21.95
N GLN A 448 -30.12 -2.26 -22.00
CA GLN A 448 -29.19 -2.38 -20.86
C GLN A 448 -29.64 -1.57 -19.65
N ILE A 449 -30.22 -0.38 -19.86
CA ILE A 449 -30.81 0.42 -18.79
C ILE A 449 -31.98 -0.37 -18.16
N GLU A 450 -32.89 -0.92 -18.96
CA GLU A 450 -34.01 -1.71 -18.45
C GLU A 450 -33.53 -2.94 -17.66
N MET A 451 -32.48 -3.62 -18.12
CA MET A 451 -31.90 -4.79 -17.43
C MET A 451 -31.14 -4.46 -16.15
N ILE A 452 -30.43 -3.31 -16.07
CA ILE A 452 -29.76 -2.87 -14.83
C ILE A 452 -30.79 -2.55 -13.75
N ASN A 453 -32.00 -2.18 -14.13
CA ASN A 453 -33.07 -1.90 -13.17
C ASN A 453 -33.98 -3.11 -12.92
N CYS A 454 -33.55 -4.30 -13.33
CA CYS A 454 -34.17 -5.57 -12.95
C CYS A 454 -33.45 -6.19 -11.73
N GLY A 455 -33.75 -7.45 -11.42
CA GLY A 455 -33.16 -8.19 -10.32
C GLY A 455 -31.63 -8.37 -10.44
N PRO A 456 -30.95 -8.73 -9.34
CA PRO A 456 -29.49 -8.78 -9.28
C PRO A 456 -28.82 -9.66 -10.35
N SER A 457 -29.47 -10.74 -10.78
CA SER A 457 -28.91 -11.62 -11.83
C SER A 457 -28.90 -10.94 -13.19
N MET A 458 -29.93 -10.13 -13.51
CA MET A 458 -30.00 -9.36 -14.77
C MET A 458 -28.96 -8.24 -14.76
N GLN A 459 -28.84 -7.52 -13.63
CA GLN A 459 -27.80 -6.51 -13.42
C GLN A 459 -26.41 -7.06 -13.69
N LYS A 460 -26.12 -8.24 -13.16
CA LYS A 460 -24.82 -8.89 -13.31
C LYS A 460 -24.47 -9.17 -14.78
N ILE A 461 -25.45 -9.57 -15.60
CA ILE A 461 -25.24 -9.80 -17.04
C ILE A 461 -24.83 -8.50 -17.74
N VAL A 462 -25.47 -7.37 -17.38
CA VAL A 462 -25.10 -6.07 -17.96
C VAL A 462 -23.73 -5.64 -17.48
N TYR A 463 -23.43 -5.78 -16.20
CA TYR A 463 -22.13 -5.44 -15.62
C TYR A 463 -20.99 -6.25 -16.27
N GLU A 464 -21.19 -7.54 -16.51
CA GLU A 464 -20.23 -8.37 -17.26
C GLU A 464 -20.03 -7.87 -18.70
N THR A 465 -21.09 -7.35 -19.34
CA THR A 465 -21.02 -6.80 -20.70
C THR A 465 -20.27 -5.48 -20.77
N ILE A 466 -20.43 -4.59 -19.78
CA ILE A 466 -19.71 -3.30 -19.72
C ILE A 466 -18.30 -3.41 -19.12
N GLY A 467 -17.92 -4.59 -18.61
CA GLY A 467 -16.63 -4.80 -17.95
C GLY A 467 -16.57 -4.29 -16.50
N ASP A 468 -17.71 -4.10 -15.85
CA ASP A 468 -17.80 -3.79 -14.43
C ASP A 468 -17.61 -5.07 -13.60
N LYS A 469 -16.68 -5.01 -12.65
CA LYS A 469 -16.20 -6.17 -11.88
C LYS A 469 -16.52 -6.06 -10.40
N ARG A 470 -17.51 -5.25 -10.00
CA ARG A 470 -17.87 -5.06 -8.59
C ARG A 470 -18.19 -6.35 -7.84
N TYR A 471 -18.76 -7.35 -8.54
CA TYR A 471 -19.03 -8.67 -7.97
C TYR A 471 -17.77 -9.53 -7.79
N GLU A 472 -16.74 -9.33 -8.62
CA GLU A 472 -15.45 -10.03 -8.51
C GLU A 472 -14.57 -9.43 -7.41
N TYR A 473 -14.56 -8.10 -7.28
CA TYR A 473 -13.70 -7.36 -6.36
C TYR A 473 -14.32 -7.11 -4.99
N ARG A 474 -15.17 -8.04 -4.54
CA ARG A 474 -15.94 -7.87 -3.29
C ARG A 474 -15.06 -7.68 -2.04
N GLN A 475 -13.95 -8.41 -1.94
CA GLN A 475 -13.04 -8.30 -0.80
C GLN A 475 -12.31 -6.94 -0.77
N SER A 476 -11.84 -6.47 -1.92
CA SER A 476 -11.18 -5.17 -2.04
C SER A 476 -12.15 -4.03 -1.75
N GLY A 477 -13.33 -4.05 -2.36
CA GLY A 477 -14.35 -3.01 -2.15
C GLY A 477 -14.88 -2.95 -0.71
N THR A 478 -15.05 -4.10 -0.05
CA THR A 478 -15.43 -4.13 1.38
C THR A 478 -14.34 -3.57 2.28
N THR A 479 -13.07 -3.88 2.01
CA THR A 479 -11.94 -3.30 2.77
C THR A 479 -11.87 -1.79 2.61
N LEU A 480 -12.08 -1.27 1.39
CA LEU A 480 -12.14 0.17 1.14
C LEU A 480 -13.29 0.85 1.89
N ARG A 481 -14.49 0.25 1.84
CA ARG A 481 -15.63 0.72 2.62
C ARG A 481 -15.30 0.75 4.11
N ASP A 482 -14.74 -0.32 4.66
CA ASP A 482 -14.43 -0.40 6.09
C ASP A 482 -13.44 0.67 6.53
N SER A 483 -12.43 0.94 5.71
CA SER A 483 -11.45 2.01 5.92
C SER A 483 -12.13 3.41 5.89
N LEU A 484 -12.99 3.67 4.90
CA LEU A 484 -13.76 4.92 4.80
C LEU A 484 -14.67 5.15 6.02
N VAL A 485 -15.36 4.10 6.49
CA VAL A 485 -16.27 4.17 7.63
C VAL A 485 -15.51 4.35 8.94
N LYS A 486 -14.46 3.56 9.16
CA LYS A 486 -13.60 3.64 10.36
C LYS A 486 -12.96 5.02 10.50
N GLY A 487 -12.55 5.62 9.39
CA GLY A 487 -11.94 6.95 9.36
C GLY A 487 -12.92 8.11 9.44
N GLY A 488 -14.25 7.87 9.46
CA GLY A 488 -15.26 8.94 9.39
C GLY A 488 -15.28 9.70 8.06
N ALA A 489 -14.52 9.24 7.07
CA ALA A 489 -14.27 9.95 5.83
C ALA A 489 -15.47 9.97 4.88
N VAL A 490 -16.47 9.10 5.07
CA VAL A 490 -17.65 9.02 4.19
C VAL A 490 -18.41 10.35 4.14
N ASN A 491 -18.80 10.86 5.31
CA ASN A 491 -19.58 12.11 5.40
C ASN A 491 -18.73 13.31 5.00
N GLU A 492 -17.47 13.35 5.46
CA GLU A 492 -16.53 14.43 5.15
C GLU A 492 -16.26 14.53 3.65
N LEU A 493 -15.96 13.42 2.98
CA LEU A 493 -15.73 13.40 1.52
C LEU A 493 -16.99 13.80 0.76
N LEU A 494 -18.16 13.32 1.15
CA LEU A 494 -19.42 13.71 0.51
C LEU A 494 -19.64 15.22 0.55
N ILE A 495 -19.49 15.82 1.73
CA ILE A 495 -19.66 17.26 1.94
C ILE A 495 -18.57 18.04 1.20
N LEU A 496 -17.31 17.63 1.29
CA LEU A 496 -16.19 18.30 0.63
C LEU A 496 -16.32 18.26 -0.89
N LEU A 497 -16.68 17.13 -1.48
CA LEU A 497 -16.88 17.01 -2.93
C LEU A 497 -18.05 17.88 -3.41
N CYS A 498 -19.18 17.88 -2.69
CA CYS A 498 -20.29 18.79 -2.98
C CYS A 498 -19.89 20.28 -2.85
N LYS A 499 -19.07 20.62 -1.85
CA LYS A 499 -18.53 21.97 -1.68
C LYS A 499 -17.60 22.37 -2.82
N ILE A 500 -16.65 21.50 -3.20
CA ILE A 500 -15.73 21.73 -4.33
C ILE A 500 -16.52 21.97 -5.62
N ASN A 501 -17.60 21.23 -5.84
CA ASN A 501 -18.47 21.43 -7.00
C ASN A 501 -19.10 22.84 -7.02
N LYS A 502 -19.56 23.32 -5.86
CA LYS A 502 -20.12 24.68 -5.70
C LYS A 502 -19.07 25.78 -5.82
N ASP A 503 -17.96 25.66 -5.11
CA ASP A 503 -16.87 26.65 -5.10
C ASP A 503 -16.27 26.83 -6.52
N THR A 504 -16.30 25.75 -7.33
CA THR A 504 -15.91 25.81 -8.75
C THR A 504 -16.81 26.73 -9.56
N LEU A 505 -18.11 26.83 -9.25
CA LEU A 505 -19.05 27.74 -9.90
C LEU A 505 -18.83 29.20 -9.46
N ASP A 506 -18.54 29.40 -8.17
CA ASP A 506 -18.40 30.74 -7.57
C ASP A 506 -17.07 31.41 -7.95
N SER A 507 -16.02 30.64 -8.26
CA SER A 507 -14.69 31.09 -8.74
C SER A 507 -14.68 31.69 -10.17
N SER A 508 -15.82 32.28 -10.55
CA SER A 508 -16.26 32.85 -11.83
C SER A 508 -15.35 33.89 -12.52
N ALA A 509 -14.22 34.30 -11.92
CA ALA A 509 -13.41 35.41 -12.45
C ALA A 509 -12.23 35.02 -13.36
N ALA A 510 -11.78 33.76 -13.40
CA ALA A 510 -10.45 33.44 -13.95
C ALA A 510 -10.29 32.24 -14.92
N SER A 511 -11.33 31.45 -15.22
CA SER A 511 -11.16 30.23 -16.05
C SER A 511 -12.18 30.08 -17.19
N HIS A 512 -11.77 29.42 -18.28
CA HIS A 512 -12.62 29.17 -19.45
C HIS A 512 -13.76 28.19 -19.10
N PRO A 513 -15.02 28.43 -19.53
CA PRO A 513 -16.19 27.65 -19.12
C PRO A 513 -16.04 26.14 -19.38
N LYS A 514 -15.40 25.76 -20.50
CA LYS A 514 -15.10 24.37 -20.82
C LYS A 514 -14.26 23.64 -19.76
N VAL A 515 -13.33 24.35 -19.11
CA VAL A 515 -12.51 23.77 -18.03
C VAL A 515 -13.38 23.54 -16.79
N MET A 516 -14.26 24.49 -16.47
CA MET A 516 -15.17 24.38 -15.34
C MET A 516 -16.15 23.23 -15.51
N THR A 517 -16.73 23.05 -16.70
CA THR A 517 -17.63 21.93 -16.99
C THR A 517 -16.93 20.60 -16.82
N THR A 518 -15.68 20.47 -17.30
CA THR A 518 -14.92 19.22 -17.13
C THR A 518 -14.61 18.92 -15.67
N ILE A 519 -14.24 19.92 -14.86
CA ILE A 519 -14.03 19.72 -13.41
C ILE A 519 -15.31 19.23 -12.75
N ARG A 520 -16.44 19.86 -13.09
CA ARG A 520 -17.74 19.49 -12.54
C ARG A 520 -18.11 18.04 -12.88
N ASP A 521 -17.98 17.67 -14.16
CA ASP A 521 -18.24 16.30 -14.61
C ASP A 521 -17.34 15.28 -13.88
N GLU A 522 -16.09 15.64 -13.60
CA GLU A 522 -15.17 14.80 -12.82
C GLU A 522 -15.60 14.64 -11.36
N VAL A 523 -16.01 15.73 -10.71
CA VAL A 523 -16.49 15.70 -9.31
C VAL A 523 -17.79 14.89 -9.21
N ASP A 524 -18.73 15.12 -10.11
CA ASP A 524 -20.00 14.37 -10.18
C ASP A 524 -19.72 12.88 -10.44
N SER A 525 -18.78 12.56 -11.32
CA SER A 525 -18.34 11.17 -11.55
C SER A 525 -17.78 10.52 -10.28
N VAL A 526 -17.00 11.23 -9.46
CA VAL A 526 -16.44 10.70 -8.22
C VAL A 526 -17.51 10.54 -7.15
N LEU A 527 -18.44 11.50 -7.04
CA LEU A 527 -19.59 11.41 -6.14
C LEU A 527 -20.47 10.21 -6.45
N HIS A 528 -20.80 9.96 -7.73
CA HIS A 528 -21.53 8.75 -8.12
C HIS A 528 -20.76 7.46 -7.80
N LEU A 529 -19.44 7.43 -8.00
CA LEU A 529 -18.63 6.26 -7.64
C LEU A 529 -18.68 5.99 -6.14
N LEU A 530 -18.58 7.05 -5.32
CA LEU A 530 -18.69 6.95 -3.87
C LEU A 530 -20.08 6.43 -3.47
N CYS A 531 -21.16 7.03 -3.98
CA CYS A 531 -22.52 6.60 -3.68
C CYS A 531 -22.77 5.14 -4.11
N THR A 532 -22.36 4.78 -5.33
CA THR A 532 -22.49 3.41 -5.86
C THR A 532 -21.72 2.39 -5.00
N LEU A 533 -20.53 2.77 -4.52
CA LEU A 533 -19.71 1.92 -3.65
C LEU A 533 -20.42 1.68 -2.32
N LEU A 534 -20.89 2.74 -1.66
CA LEU A 534 -21.59 2.64 -0.37
C LEU A 534 -22.91 1.86 -0.52
N GLU A 535 -23.62 2.05 -1.64
CA GLU A 535 -24.83 1.32 -1.94
C GLU A 535 -24.55 -0.18 -2.10
N PHE A 536 -23.57 -0.56 -2.93
CA PHE A 536 -23.34 -1.96 -3.27
C PHE A 536 -22.70 -2.77 -2.13
N PHE A 537 -21.69 -2.21 -1.46
CA PHE A 537 -21.01 -2.90 -0.35
C PHE A 537 -21.71 -2.72 1.00
N GLY A 538 -22.71 -1.84 1.06
CA GLY A 538 -23.53 -1.56 2.24
C GLY A 538 -22.82 -0.65 3.24
N THR A 539 -23.58 0.15 3.97
CA THR A 539 -23.12 0.99 5.08
C THR A 539 -24.11 0.89 6.24
N ASP A 540 -23.61 0.90 7.47
CA ASP A 540 -24.49 0.96 8.64
C ASP A 540 -25.15 2.33 8.73
N VAL A 541 -26.48 2.37 8.86
CA VAL A 541 -27.29 3.59 8.89
C VAL A 541 -26.81 4.59 9.96
N SER A 542 -26.27 4.08 11.07
CA SER A 542 -25.75 4.90 12.17
C SER A 542 -24.48 5.69 11.84
N THR A 543 -23.80 5.37 10.73
CA THR A 543 -22.53 6.02 10.34
C THR A 543 -22.74 7.22 9.44
N LEU A 544 -23.89 7.32 8.77
CA LEU A 544 -24.22 8.44 7.90
C LEU A 544 -24.85 9.57 8.70
N LEU A 545 -24.48 10.81 8.36
CA LEU A 545 -25.16 11.98 8.90
C LEU A 545 -26.62 12.00 8.43
N PRO A 546 -27.57 12.29 9.33
CA PRO A 546 -28.96 12.30 8.94
C PRO A 546 -29.22 13.35 7.86
N ILE A 547 -30.20 13.04 7.00
CA ILE A 547 -30.43 13.75 5.74
C ILE A 547 -30.73 15.24 5.94
N ASP A 548 -31.29 15.59 7.10
CA ASP A 548 -31.56 16.95 7.54
C ASP A 548 -30.30 17.78 7.73
N GLU A 549 -29.32 17.23 8.46
CA GLU A 549 -28.05 17.87 8.74
C GLU A 549 -27.24 18.06 7.46
N LEU A 550 -27.28 17.08 6.54
CA LEU A 550 -26.65 17.19 5.23
C LEU A 550 -27.23 18.36 4.41
N ILE A 551 -28.56 18.48 4.34
CA ILE A 551 -29.22 19.49 3.52
C ILE A 551 -29.18 20.86 4.18
N ARG A 552 -29.52 21.00 5.47
CA ARG A 552 -29.59 22.30 6.17
C ARG A 552 -28.26 22.75 6.73
N GLY A 553 -27.54 21.85 7.39
CA GLY A 553 -26.26 22.16 8.03
C GLY A 553 -25.16 22.41 7.01
N TYR A 554 -25.05 21.51 6.02
CA TYR A 554 -23.95 21.51 5.06
C TYR A 554 -24.34 21.94 3.63
N ASN A 555 -25.61 22.27 3.39
CA ASN A 555 -26.13 22.67 2.08
C ASN A 555 -25.91 21.62 0.97
N VAL A 556 -25.86 20.33 1.29
CA VAL A 556 -25.73 19.28 0.26
C VAL A 556 -26.95 19.31 -0.67
N PRO A 557 -26.78 19.25 -2.01
CA PRO A 557 -27.91 19.19 -2.93
C PRO A 557 -28.80 17.97 -2.67
N ILE A 558 -30.12 18.17 -2.79
CA ILE A 558 -31.15 17.15 -2.52
C ILE A 558 -30.88 15.86 -3.29
N ALA A 559 -30.50 15.95 -4.57
CA ALA A 559 -30.24 14.77 -5.40
C ALA A 559 -29.14 13.85 -4.82
N TRP A 560 -28.03 14.43 -4.34
CA TRP A 560 -26.94 13.68 -3.70
C TRP A 560 -27.35 13.13 -2.34
N ALA A 561 -28.07 13.91 -1.53
CA ALA A 561 -28.56 13.47 -0.23
C ALA A 561 -29.47 12.24 -0.37
N PHE A 562 -30.39 12.26 -1.34
CA PHE A 562 -31.27 11.14 -1.61
C PHE A 562 -30.56 9.95 -2.28
N GLU A 563 -29.58 10.15 -3.17
CA GLU A 563 -28.84 9.03 -3.76
C GLU A 563 -28.15 8.17 -2.69
N VAL A 564 -27.51 8.80 -1.70
CA VAL A 564 -26.86 8.11 -0.58
C VAL A 564 -27.88 7.41 0.32
N TRP A 565 -28.98 8.10 0.66
CA TRP A 565 -29.98 7.60 1.61
C TRP A 565 -31.01 6.63 0.99
N ARG A 566 -31.15 6.55 -0.34
CA ARG A 566 -32.26 5.85 -1.03
C ARG A 566 -32.45 4.42 -0.56
N ARG A 567 -31.37 3.66 -0.42
CA ARG A 567 -31.42 2.24 -0.01
C ARG A 567 -31.75 2.05 1.47
N GLN A 568 -31.46 3.05 2.29
CA GLN A 568 -31.68 3.01 3.74
C GLN A 568 -33.09 3.49 4.13
N LEU A 569 -33.74 4.25 3.24
CA LEU A 569 -35.11 4.70 3.44
C LEU A 569 -36.10 3.58 3.12
N PRO A 570 -36.87 3.07 4.10
CA PRO A 570 -37.92 2.09 3.82
C PRO A 570 -39.01 2.70 2.96
N ILE A 571 -39.37 2.01 1.87
CA ILE A 571 -40.40 2.46 0.91
C ILE A 571 -41.80 2.45 1.54
N ILE A 572 -42.05 1.57 2.52
CA ILE A 572 -43.38 1.32 3.10
C ILE A 572 -43.29 1.39 4.63
N GLY A 573 -44.11 2.24 5.26
CA GLY A 573 -44.44 2.14 6.69
C GLY A 573 -43.62 2.96 7.69
N ASN A 574 -43.00 4.09 7.31
CA ASN A 574 -42.30 4.94 8.29
C ASN A 574 -42.68 6.44 8.15
N ASP A 575 -43.89 6.76 8.63
CA ASP A 575 -44.40 8.13 8.76
C ASP A 575 -43.45 9.05 9.57
N VAL A 576 -42.58 8.47 10.41
CA VAL A 576 -41.61 9.20 11.23
C VAL A 576 -40.46 9.80 10.41
N VAL A 577 -39.89 9.04 9.47
CA VAL A 577 -38.78 9.51 8.62
C VAL A 577 -39.30 10.47 7.56
N GLN A 578 -40.49 10.18 7.00
CA GLN A 578 -41.18 11.12 6.13
C GLN A 578 -41.45 12.42 6.90
N SER A 579 -42.06 12.40 8.09
CA SER A 579 -42.34 13.60 8.87
C SER A 579 -41.08 14.37 9.34
N GLN A 580 -39.92 13.71 9.51
CA GLN A 580 -38.64 14.39 9.72
C GLN A 580 -38.15 15.09 8.46
N ILE A 581 -38.01 14.40 7.31
CA ILE A 581 -37.64 15.04 6.04
C ILE A 581 -38.57 16.22 5.70
N LEU A 582 -39.86 16.06 6.03
CA LEU A 582 -40.94 17.04 5.86
C LEU A 582 -40.97 18.18 6.88
N LYS A 583 -40.19 18.14 7.95
CA LYS A 583 -39.92 19.32 8.81
C LYS A 583 -38.64 20.03 8.39
N GLU A 584 -37.84 19.39 7.53
CA GLU A 584 -36.43 19.68 7.31
C GLU A 584 -36.12 20.29 5.92
N LEU A 585 -37.07 20.30 4.98
CA LEU A 585 -36.94 21.02 3.71
C LEU A 585 -36.94 22.57 3.92
N PRO A 586 -36.30 23.37 3.04
CA PRO A 586 -36.36 24.83 3.15
C PRO A 586 -37.80 25.31 3.06
N SER A 587 -38.17 26.34 3.83
CA SER A 587 -39.56 26.84 3.94
C SER A 587 -40.23 27.24 2.62
N GLY A 588 -39.45 27.43 1.54
CA GLY A 588 -39.95 27.64 0.18
C GLY A 588 -40.51 26.39 -0.51
N TYR A 589 -40.02 25.19 -0.17
CA TYR A 589 -40.47 23.90 -0.76
C TYR A 589 -41.76 23.40 -0.11
N MET A 590 -42.01 23.77 1.16
CA MET A 590 -43.12 23.28 1.99
C MET A 590 -44.50 23.84 1.61
N ARG A 591 -44.56 24.95 0.87
CA ARG A 591 -45.82 25.67 0.59
C ARG A 591 -46.47 25.33 -0.75
N LEU A 592 -45.78 24.56 -1.61
CA LEU A 592 -46.08 24.52 -3.05
C LEU A 592 -46.27 23.11 -3.64
N LEU A 593 -45.93 22.05 -2.89
CA LEU A 593 -45.99 20.68 -3.41
C LEU A 593 -46.62 19.70 -2.42
N ASN A 594 -47.35 18.71 -2.93
CA ASN A 594 -47.75 17.56 -2.11
C ASN A 594 -46.49 16.86 -1.59
N LEU A 595 -46.29 16.98 -0.29
CA LEU A 595 -45.13 16.51 0.46
C LEU A 595 -44.94 14.99 0.36
N ASN A 596 -46.03 14.22 0.29
CA ASN A 596 -45.96 12.77 0.10
C ASN A 596 -45.47 12.45 -1.31
N LEU A 597 -45.93 13.18 -2.33
CA LEU A 597 -45.46 13.02 -3.70
C LEU A 597 -43.97 13.34 -3.82
N PHE A 598 -43.49 14.42 -3.17
CA PHE A 598 -42.07 14.78 -3.15
C PHE A 598 -41.22 13.63 -2.59
N VAL A 599 -41.58 13.16 -1.40
CA VAL A 599 -40.79 12.14 -0.69
C VAL A 599 -40.83 10.82 -1.45
N MET A 600 -41.99 10.37 -1.92
CA MET A 600 -42.10 9.16 -2.74
C MET A 600 -41.30 9.27 -4.04
N PHE A 601 -41.35 10.42 -4.71
CA PHE A 601 -40.58 10.63 -5.93
C PHE A 601 -39.09 10.46 -5.70
N TRP A 602 -38.52 10.95 -4.60
CA TRP A 602 -37.07 10.85 -4.34
C TRP A 602 -36.66 9.52 -3.68
N GLN A 603 -37.57 8.86 -2.95
CA GLN A 603 -37.35 7.55 -2.33
C GLN A 603 -37.33 6.40 -3.32
N LEU A 604 -38.21 6.42 -4.33
CA LEU A 604 -38.31 5.33 -5.29
C LEU A 604 -37.13 5.32 -6.27
N SER A 605 -36.79 4.11 -6.69
CA SER A 605 -35.77 3.82 -7.71
C SER A 605 -36.42 3.33 -9.01
N LEU A 606 -35.63 3.23 -10.08
CA LEU A 606 -36.15 2.72 -11.36
C LEU A 606 -36.50 1.22 -11.29
N TYR A 607 -35.87 0.47 -10.37
CA TYR A 607 -36.27 -0.91 -10.06
C TYR A 607 -37.73 -0.97 -9.60
N ASP A 608 -38.16 -0.05 -8.72
CA ASP A 608 -39.51 -0.08 -8.16
C ASP A 608 -40.61 0.18 -9.19
N LEU A 609 -40.29 0.89 -10.28
CA LEU A 609 -41.26 1.32 -11.29
C LEU A 609 -41.31 0.42 -12.53
N ASN A 610 -40.19 -0.22 -12.87
CA ASN A 610 -39.99 -0.82 -14.19
C ASN A 610 -39.97 -2.36 -14.14
N TYR A 611 -41.15 -2.96 -13.92
CA TYR A 611 -41.33 -4.40 -14.04
C TYR A 611 -41.76 -4.80 -15.47
N SER A 612 -41.05 -5.76 -16.06
CA SER A 612 -41.42 -6.40 -17.33
C SER A 612 -41.15 -7.90 -17.29
N SER A 613 -42.23 -8.71 -17.26
CA SER A 613 -42.12 -10.18 -17.33
C SER A 613 -41.39 -10.64 -18.59
N ALA A 614 -41.68 -10.02 -19.74
CA ALA A 614 -41.15 -10.42 -21.04
C ALA A 614 -39.62 -10.31 -21.11
N LEU A 615 -39.02 -9.33 -20.43
CA LEU A 615 -37.56 -9.18 -20.39
C LEU A 615 -36.91 -10.36 -19.66
N TYR A 616 -37.41 -10.74 -18.48
CA TYR A 616 -36.93 -11.89 -17.73
C TYR A 616 -37.08 -13.19 -18.51
N ASP A 617 -38.23 -13.40 -19.16
CA ASP A 617 -38.49 -14.61 -19.93
C ASP A 617 -37.55 -14.72 -21.14
N SER A 618 -37.29 -13.59 -21.82
CA SER A 618 -36.38 -13.55 -22.98
C SER A 618 -34.93 -13.85 -22.58
N GLU A 619 -34.44 -13.30 -21.46
CA GLU A 619 -33.08 -13.53 -20.99
C GLU A 619 -32.91 -14.93 -20.40
N LEU A 620 -33.93 -15.45 -19.72
CA LEU A 620 -33.94 -16.83 -19.25
C LEU A 620 -33.79 -17.82 -20.43
N ALA A 621 -34.53 -17.61 -21.52
CA ALA A 621 -34.43 -18.44 -22.72
C ALA A 621 -33.03 -18.36 -23.37
N LYS A 622 -32.43 -17.16 -23.43
CA LYS A 622 -31.05 -16.96 -23.91
C LYS A 622 -30.01 -17.66 -23.04
N LEU A 623 -30.17 -17.64 -21.72
CA LEU A 623 -29.25 -18.33 -20.80
C LEU A 623 -29.39 -19.85 -20.92
N GLN A 624 -30.62 -20.36 -21.02
CA GLN A 624 -30.88 -21.79 -21.19
C GLN A 624 -30.26 -22.31 -22.50
N SER A 625 -30.40 -21.59 -23.61
CA SER A 625 -29.75 -21.98 -24.87
C SER A 625 -28.23 -21.91 -24.78
N ARG A 626 -27.67 -20.88 -24.10
CA ARG A 626 -26.23 -20.77 -23.84
C ARG A 626 -25.69 -21.94 -23.01
N VAL A 627 -26.45 -22.41 -22.02
CA VAL A 627 -26.07 -23.60 -21.22
C VAL A 627 -26.00 -24.85 -22.10
N VAL A 628 -26.96 -25.06 -23.01
CA VAL A 628 -26.95 -26.19 -23.94
C VAL A 628 -25.70 -26.13 -24.83
N ASN A 629 -25.43 -24.98 -25.45
CA ASN A 629 -24.26 -24.79 -26.31
C ASN A 629 -22.94 -25.01 -25.55
N LEU A 630 -22.79 -24.45 -24.35
CA LEU A 630 -21.59 -24.65 -23.54
C LEU A 630 -21.38 -26.11 -23.12
N LYS A 631 -22.46 -26.85 -22.85
CA LYS A 631 -22.39 -28.29 -22.55
C LYS A 631 -21.96 -29.11 -23.76
N GLU A 632 -22.44 -28.76 -24.95
CA GLU A 632 -22.00 -29.37 -26.19
C GLU A 632 -20.51 -29.10 -26.44
N GLU A 633 -20.07 -27.85 -26.38
CA GLU A 633 -18.66 -27.45 -26.49
C GLU A 633 -17.77 -28.18 -25.48
N TYR A 634 -18.20 -28.26 -24.21
CA TYR A 634 -17.49 -29.00 -23.17
C TYR A 634 -17.38 -30.50 -23.51
N SER A 635 -18.43 -31.09 -24.07
CA SER A 635 -18.44 -32.49 -24.46
C SER A 635 -17.47 -32.79 -25.60
N PHE A 636 -17.33 -31.88 -26.57
CA PHE A 636 -16.35 -31.97 -27.65
C PHE A 636 -14.93 -31.76 -27.13
N ALA A 637 -14.71 -30.69 -26.35
CA ALA A 637 -13.42 -30.36 -25.76
C ALA A 637 -12.89 -31.46 -24.82
N ARG A 638 -13.76 -32.22 -24.16
CA ARG A 638 -13.38 -33.37 -23.32
C ARG A 638 -12.96 -34.59 -24.12
N ARG A 639 -13.47 -34.76 -25.34
CA ARG A 639 -13.14 -35.89 -26.24
C ARG A 639 -11.87 -35.65 -27.03
N ASP A 640 -11.52 -34.39 -27.27
CA ASP A 640 -10.31 -34.00 -27.97
C ASP A 640 -9.09 -33.98 -27.02
N ARG A 641 -8.11 -34.85 -27.29
CA ARG A 641 -6.89 -34.99 -26.47
C ARG A 641 -5.89 -33.85 -26.67
N SER A 642 -6.09 -33.01 -27.69
CA SER A 642 -5.26 -31.84 -27.98
C SER A 642 -5.63 -30.61 -27.13
N VAL A 643 -6.81 -30.63 -26.50
CA VAL A 643 -7.32 -29.52 -25.70
C VAL A 643 -6.72 -29.53 -24.30
N LEU A 644 -6.20 -28.38 -23.84
CA LEU A 644 -5.62 -28.26 -22.50
C LEU A 644 -6.68 -28.47 -21.40
N ALA A 645 -6.31 -29.15 -20.31
CA ALA A 645 -7.19 -29.34 -19.16
C ALA A 645 -7.73 -28.02 -18.58
N THR A 646 -6.95 -26.93 -18.67
CA THR A 646 -7.33 -25.60 -18.20
C THR A 646 -8.49 -24.98 -18.99
N THR A 647 -8.65 -25.28 -20.28
CA THR A 647 -9.78 -24.78 -21.07
C THR A 647 -11.04 -25.57 -20.77
N THR A 648 -10.94 -26.88 -20.58
CA THR A 648 -12.03 -27.75 -20.12
C THR A 648 -12.56 -27.30 -18.75
N GLU A 649 -11.67 -26.92 -17.84
CA GLU A 649 -12.03 -26.40 -16.52
C GLU A 649 -12.72 -25.03 -16.58
N LYS A 650 -12.24 -24.12 -17.45
CA LYS A 650 -12.91 -22.83 -17.72
C LYS A 650 -14.32 -23.02 -18.27
N LEU A 651 -14.50 -23.92 -19.24
CA LEU A 651 -15.82 -24.25 -19.80
C LEU A 651 -16.76 -24.79 -18.72
N LYS A 652 -16.30 -25.70 -17.88
CA LYS A 652 -17.07 -26.21 -16.74
C LYS A 652 -17.49 -25.10 -15.78
N SER A 653 -16.57 -24.20 -15.43
CA SER A 653 -16.88 -23.04 -14.58
C SER A 653 -17.92 -22.11 -15.22
N SER A 654 -17.81 -21.84 -16.52
CA SER A 654 -18.78 -21.03 -17.27
C SER A 654 -20.17 -21.67 -17.32
N ILE A 655 -20.26 -22.99 -17.50
CA ILE A 655 -21.53 -23.73 -17.42
C ILE A 655 -22.16 -23.53 -16.05
N SER A 656 -21.43 -23.83 -14.97
CA SER A 656 -21.96 -23.70 -13.61
C SER A 656 -22.39 -22.28 -13.26
N LYS A 657 -21.63 -21.25 -13.71
CA LYS A 657 -22.02 -19.84 -13.53
C LYS A 657 -23.31 -19.50 -14.27
N THR A 658 -23.44 -19.93 -15.52
CA THR A 658 -24.62 -19.63 -16.36
C THR A 658 -25.86 -20.38 -15.86
N GLU A 659 -25.71 -21.64 -15.44
CA GLU A 659 -26.80 -22.41 -14.81
C GLU A 659 -27.26 -21.79 -13.50
N PHE A 660 -26.33 -21.32 -12.67
CA PHE A 660 -26.66 -20.61 -11.44
C PHE A 660 -27.47 -19.34 -11.72
N LEU A 661 -27.05 -18.53 -12.70
CA LEU A 661 -27.80 -17.34 -13.13
C LEU A 661 -29.21 -17.71 -13.63
N ALA A 662 -29.34 -18.73 -14.47
CA ALA A 662 -30.63 -19.19 -14.98
C ALA A 662 -31.56 -19.68 -13.86
N SER A 663 -31.01 -20.35 -12.83
CA SER A 663 -31.80 -20.84 -11.69
C SER A 663 -32.29 -19.74 -10.74
N THR A 664 -31.59 -18.60 -10.70
CA THR A 664 -31.88 -17.49 -9.77
C THR A 664 -32.81 -16.43 -10.36
N ILE A 665 -32.97 -16.38 -11.68
CA ILE A 665 -33.87 -15.43 -12.35
C ILE A 665 -35.35 -15.66 -12.01
N PRO A 666 -35.90 -16.90 -12.03
CA PRO A 666 -37.31 -17.13 -11.73
C PRO A 666 -37.76 -16.62 -10.35
N PRO A 667 -37.06 -16.89 -9.22
CA PRO A 667 -37.45 -16.31 -7.93
C PRO A 667 -37.32 -14.78 -7.91
N GLN A 668 -36.26 -14.22 -8.50
CA GLN A 668 -36.10 -12.75 -8.59
C GLN A 668 -37.21 -12.07 -9.39
N LYS A 669 -37.71 -12.73 -10.45
CA LYS A 669 -38.85 -12.26 -11.23
C LYS A 669 -40.11 -12.16 -10.35
N ALA A 670 -40.40 -13.22 -9.59
CA ALA A 670 -41.56 -13.25 -8.70
C ALA A 670 -41.47 -12.20 -7.58
N ASP A 671 -40.28 -12.02 -6.99
CA ASP A 671 -40.04 -11.00 -5.97
C ASP A 671 -40.21 -9.58 -6.54
N HIS A 672 -39.69 -9.33 -7.75
CA HIS A 672 -39.83 -8.04 -8.43
C HIS A 672 -41.28 -7.72 -8.78
N GLU A 673 -42.05 -8.71 -9.23
CA GLU A 673 -43.48 -8.58 -9.52
C GLU A 673 -44.27 -8.20 -8.27
N LYS A 674 -44.04 -8.92 -7.17
CA LYS A 674 -44.67 -8.62 -5.88
C LYS A 674 -44.33 -7.21 -5.42
N LYS A 675 -43.06 -6.81 -5.51
CA LYS A 675 -42.61 -5.48 -5.11
C LYS A 675 -43.23 -4.37 -5.96
N SER A 676 -43.33 -4.59 -7.27
CA SER A 676 -43.99 -3.64 -8.18
C SER A 676 -45.46 -3.45 -7.83
N HIS A 677 -46.19 -4.53 -7.54
CA HIS A 677 -47.59 -4.44 -7.08
C HIS A 677 -47.74 -3.73 -5.73
N GLU A 678 -46.83 -3.95 -4.78
CA GLU A 678 -46.83 -3.24 -3.50
C GLU A 678 -46.64 -1.73 -3.70
N VAL A 679 -45.72 -1.34 -4.57
CA VAL A 679 -45.45 0.08 -4.90
C VAL A 679 -46.65 0.70 -5.61
N ASP A 680 -47.28 -0.01 -6.54
CA ASP A 680 -48.49 0.47 -7.25
C ASP A 680 -49.64 0.73 -6.28
N ASN A 681 -49.90 -0.21 -5.38
CA ASN A 681 -50.93 -0.06 -4.35
C ASN A 681 -50.61 1.10 -3.39
N TYR A 682 -49.34 1.27 -3.03
CA TYR A 682 -48.89 2.36 -2.17
C TYR A 682 -49.04 3.73 -2.85
N LEU A 683 -48.65 3.85 -4.13
CA LEU A 683 -48.85 5.06 -4.93
C LEU A 683 -50.33 5.40 -5.04
N ILE A 684 -51.19 4.43 -5.34
CA ILE A 684 -52.65 4.64 -5.38
C ILE A 684 -53.15 5.12 -4.03
N ALA A 685 -52.79 4.46 -2.93
CA ALA A 685 -53.30 4.81 -1.59
C ALA A 685 -52.90 6.22 -1.14
N GLN A 686 -51.70 6.68 -1.49
CA GLN A 686 -51.17 7.98 -1.04
C GLN A 686 -51.49 9.14 -1.97
N LEU A 687 -51.77 8.86 -3.26
CA LEU A 687 -51.91 9.88 -4.30
C LEU A 687 -53.32 9.95 -4.93
N THR A 688 -54.28 9.15 -4.46
CA THR A 688 -55.66 9.16 -4.97
C THR A 688 -56.40 10.48 -4.70
N ASP A 689 -56.04 11.20 -3.64
CA ASP A 689 -56.62 12.50 -3.28
C ASP A 689 -55.93 13.72 -3.93
N LEU A 690 -55.11 13.54 -4.98
CA LEU A 690 -54.47 14.62 -5.75
C LEU A 690 -55.42 15.54 -6.55
N SER A 691 -56.70 15.59 -6.16
CA SER A 691 -57.75 16.47 -6.69
C SER A 691 -57.42 17.97 -6.68
N ALA A 692 -56.30 18.37 -6.06
CA ALA A 692 -55.82 19.74 -5.97
C ALA A 692 -54.53 20.02 -6.77
N PHE A 693 -54.06 19.10 -7.64
CA PHE A 693 -52.83 19.30 -8.42
C PHE A 693 -53.00 20.35 -9.53
N GLY A 694 -52.97 21.63 -9.14
CA GLY A 694 -53.09 22.77 -10.04
C GLY A 694 -51.82 23.02 -10.86
N ASP A 695 -51.93 23.91 -11.85
CA ASP A 695 -50.83 24.29 -12.76
C ASP A 695 -49.56 24.79 -12.05
N THR A 696 -49.70 25.42 -10.88
CA THR A 696 -48.56 25.87 -10.08
C THR A 696 -47.79 24.71 -9.45
N GLU A 697 -48.51 23.76 -8.85
CA GLU A 697 -47.91 22.59 -8.19
C GLU A 697 -47.23 21.65 -9.20
N ALA A 698 -47.80 21.54 -10.42
CA ALA A 698 -47.18 20.83 -11.51
C ALA A 698 -45.87 21.49 -11.99
N LYS A 699 -45.83 22.83 -12.10
CA LYS A 699 -44.60 23.57 -12.43
C LYS A 699 -43.55 23.39 -11.34
N ASP A 700 -43.96 23.45 -10.08
CA ASP A 700 -43.06 23.24 -8.94
C ASP A 700 -42.54 21.80 -8.89
N PHE A 701 -43.37 20.80 -9.25
CA PHE A 701 -42.92 19.41 -9.37
C PHE A 701 -41.86 19.24 -10.45
N VAL A 702 -42.06 19.87 -11.60
CA VAL A 702 -41.09 19.83 -12.69
C VAL A 702 -39.78 20.51 -12.26
N GLN A 703 -39.85 21.68 -11.64
CA GLN A 703 -38.70 22.48 -11.25
C GLN A 703 -37.89 21.88 -10.09
N LEU A 704 -38.56 21.29 -9.10
CA LEU A 704 -37.94 20.85 -7.84
C LEU A 704 -37.65 19.34 -7.81
N CYS A 705 -38.34 18.53 -8.61
CA CYS A 705 -38.19 17.08 -8.62
C CYS A 705 -37.66 16.57 -9.97
N ILE A 706 -38.42 16.76 -11.05
CA ILE A 706 -38.12 16.13 -12.35
C ILE A 706 -36.82 16.66 -12.94
N LEU A 707 -36.66 17.98 -13.06
CA LEU A 707 -35.48 18.57 -13.68
C LEU A 707 -34.18 18.27 -12.91
N PRO A 708 -34.11 18.46 -11.58
CA PRO A 708 -32.90 18.14 -10.83
C PRO A 708 -32.53 16.65 -10.91
N ARG A 709 -33.52 15.75 -10.85
CA ARG A 709 -33.26 14.30 -10.94
C ARG A 709 -32.87 13.87 -12.35
N ALA A 710 -33.49 14.43 -13.40
CA ALA A 710 -33.14 14.09 -14.78
C ALA A 710 -31.74 14.57 -15.18
N LEU A 711 -31.25 15.67 -14.61
CA LEU A 711 -29.88 16.16 -14.82
C LEU A 711 -28.84 15.39 -13.99
N HIS A 712 -29.27 14.63 -12.99
CA HIS A 712 -28.40 13.92 -12.06
C HIS A 712 -27.69 12.74 -12.71
N SER A 713 -28.43 11.87 -13.41
CA SER A 713 -27.85 10.73 -14.13
C SER A 713 -28.76 10.27 -15.27
N SER A 714 -28.20 9.50 -16.22
CA SER A 714 -28.98 8.90 -17.31
C SER A 714 -30.06 7.93 -16.81
N ILE A 715 -29.78 7.20 -15.73
CA ILE A 715 -30.72 6.28 -15.08
C ILE A 715 -31.86 7.08 -14.41
N ASP A 716 -31.51 8.18 -13.76
CA ASP A 716 -32.49 9.05 -13.09
C ASP A 716 -33.36 9.85 -14.08
N ALA A 717 -32.86 10.16 -15.28
CA ALA A 717 -33.67 10.71 -16.37
C ALA A 717 -34.74 9.71 -16.84
N VAL A 718 -34.36 8.44 -17.05
CA VAL A 718 -35.32 7.38 -17.41
C VAL A 718 -36.31 7.13 -16.27
N TYR A 719 -35.84 7.13 -15.03
CA TYR A 719 -36.71 7.07 -13.84
C TYR A 719 -37.77 8.18 -13.87
N SER A 720 -37.35 9.43 -14.09
CA SER A 720 -38.25 10.58 -14.06
C SER A 720 -39.35 10.46 -15.12
N ALA A 721 -39.00 9.98 -16.32
CA ALA A 721 -39.98 9.71 -17.37
C ALA A 721 -40.93 8.55 -17.00
N GLN A 722 -40.39 7.43 -16.52
CA GLN A 722 -41.19 6.26 -16.14
C GLN A 722 -42.13 6.54 -14.99
N PHE A 723 -41.72 7.35 -14.01
CA PHE A 723 -42.57 7.76 -12.91
C PHE A 723 -43.81 8.53 -13.40
N VAL A 724 -43.63 9.49 -14.30
CA VAL A 724 -44.75 10.25 -14.89
C VAL A 724 -45.69 9.32 -15.67
N PHE A 725 -45.15 8.43 -16.51
CA PHE A 725 -45.98 7.45 -17.23
C PHE A 725 -46.71 6.50 -16.29
N LYS A 726 -46.08 6.11 -15.18
CA LYS A 726 -46.68 5.23 -14.17
C LYS A 726 -47.85 5.92 -13.48
N LEU A 727 -47.70 7.18 -13.06
CA LEU A 727 -48.80 7.96 -12.49
C LEU A 727 -50.00 8.03 -13.45
N HIS A 728 -49.75 8.31 -14.73
CA HIS A 728 -50.80 8.34 -15.75
C HIS A 728 -51.49 6.98 -15.94
N LYS A 729 -50.73 5.88 -15.94
CA LYS A 729 -51.27 4.50 -16.04
C LYS A 729 -52.13 4.14 -14.84
N LEU A 730 -51.76 4.59 -13.64
CA LEU A 730 -52.52 4.38 -12.40
C LEU A 730 -53.77 5.27 -12.30
N GLY A 731 -54.03 6.13 -13.29
CA GLY A 731 -55.20 7.01 -13.32
C GLY A 731 -55.09 8.22 -12.39
N ILE A 732 -53.90 8.48 -11.83
CA ILE A 732 -53.60 9.66 -11.02
C ILE A 732 -53.46 10.85 -11.98
N ARG A 733 -54.52 11.66 -12.11
CA ARG A 733 -54.56 12.82 -13.01
C ARG A 733 -54.50 14.11 -12.21
N ALA A 734 -53.71 15.08 -12.70
CA ALA A 734 -53.91 16.47 -12.34
C ALA A 734 -55.27 16.91 -12.91
N THR A 735 -56.23 17.21 -12.05
CA THR A 735 -57.50 17.82 -12.47
C THR A 735 -57.23 19.28 -12.77
N THR A 736 -57.37 19.65 -14.05
CA THR A 736 -57.34 21.05 -14.52
C THR A 736 -58.41 21.90 -13.89
#